data_AF-A0A370CJU6-F1
#
_entry.id   AF-A0A370CJU6-F1
#
_cell.length_a   1.000
_cell.length_b   1.000
_cell.length_c   1.000
_cell.angle_alpha   90.00
_cell.angle_beta   90.00
_cell.angle_gamma   90.00
#
_symmetry.space_group_name_H-M   'P 1'
#
loop_
_entity.id
_entity.type
_entity.pdbx_description
1 polymer ?
#
loop_
_entity_poly.entity_id
_entity_poly.type
_entity_poly.pdbx_seq_one_letter_code
_entity_poly.pdbx_strand_id
1 'polypeptide(L)'
;MTEVLGKLLAAYIPLEQSDFDGLIKYPHLSKLFQVLVEIQPTNNIVGRKSILRGIFAFEQATSISFLAEILAKLPESLIKTNLYEKLLPGFGADEGKLDNLNALLTILQDAELTPHLSQDDFDALIKKSKSYYYSFNHSYDPHHYNSMRAIIEELNSLEDNNNPLPELKLTQENFNQLMEMEYKKLENLSLIVKKLNSAQLLTQENFDQLLNLGDNLPDDGTHNIIQSKFYNLNLIVEKLSRVVLLTQENFDKLLSLGDDLVSATQAISTVLSDIPDHLWTPVVFNQLIEHSQQQNPLPILQGYVFNLLNEDNPAEEFERAQSTHTASVHQSVSESAQRLAKRYQAKIKNTAALDETIDQIEKYLSSLVKKSPTNINQAAQRALVSLKTKSFTDPTSQLSLKELLVLTFAAIHDDEQRIGTREDALGQFVQGLYEIQRGYNLSESGIDKKPKEPDLPICLPGAFNKLLEKLQTIHPDVEIRFITKDLAAKKLPTLVNELANDYLSNLANTAKAAKDFLGFTHLMDKVKKEGVEFIFNAIKDKVTECIWDEFKTVYPDKSAPDFIEFIESGIYTELKQLKDFQPLLTNSIAYRDFCSQMLYSPRLFSAAKTQASATEQEHPFSHTESNCNKSPKNLSII
;
A
#
# COMPACT_ATOMS: atom_id res chain seq x y z
N MET A 1 -89.82 9.23 1.76
CA MET A 1 -89.55 10.16 2.89
C MET A 1 -88.15 10.76 2.76
N THR A 2 -87.10 9.94 2.57
CA THR A 2 -85.71 10.36 2.35
C THR A 2 -85.51 11.25 1.11
N GLU A 3 -86.14 10.91 -0.02
CA GLU A 3 -86.06 11.71 -1.25
C GLU A 3 -86.77 13.09 -1.13
N VAL A 4 -87.87 13.12 -0.38
CA VAL A 4 -88.63 14.35 -0.10
C VAL A 4 -87.85 15.26 0.86
N LEU A 5 -87.18 14.68 1.87
CA LEU A 5 -86.27 15.40 2.76
C LEU A 5 -85.06 15.98 2.02
N GLY A 6 -84.48 15.22 1.08
CA GLY A 6 -83.34 15.68 0.26
C GLY A 6 -83.68 16.88 -0.62
N LYS A 7 -84.86 16.86 -1.25
CA LYS A 7 -85.36 17.98 -2.08
C LYS A 7 -85.71 19.22 -1.23
N LEU A 8 -86.20 19.03 0.00
CA LEU A 8 -86.50 20.12 0.95
C LEU A 8 -85.24 20.79 1.51
N LEU A 9 -84.19 20.02 1.83
CA LEU A 9 -82.90 20.53 2.31
C LEU A 9 -82.16 21.33 1.22
N ALA A 10 -82.23 20.88 -0.04
CA ALA A 10 -81.60 21.55 -1.17
C ALA A 10 -82.25 22.90 -1.55
N ALA A 11 -83.51 23.12 -1.16
CA ALA A 11 -84.27 24.32 -1.54
C ALA A 11 -84.20 25.46 -0.49
N TYR A 12 -83.82 25.18 0.76
CA TYR A 12 -84.04 26.14 1.87
C TYR A 12 -82.84 26.43 2.77
N ILE A 13 -81.68 25.79 2.62
CA ILE A 13 -80.52 26.04 3.48
C ILE A 13 -79.25 26.19 2.62
N PRO A 14 -78.55 27.34 2.67
CA PRO A 14 -77.17 27.40 2.22
C PRO A 14 -76.34 26.61 3.23
N LEU A 15 -76.11 25.34 2.95
CA LEU A 15 -75.39 24.44 3.86
C LEU A 15 -73.93 24.88 3.95
N GLU A 16 -73.49 25.25 5.14
CA GLU A 16 -72.09 25.57 5.42
C GLU A 16 -71.30 24.28 5.69
N GLN A 17 -69.98 24.40 5.67
CA GLN A 17 -69.07 23.26 5.77
C GLN A 17 -69.29 22.40 7.03
N SER A 18 -69.77 23.00 8.12
CA SER A 18 -70.13 22.32 9.36
C SER A 18 -71.33 21.37 9.23
N ASP A 19 -72.24 21.64 8.30
CA ASP A 19 -73.47 20.86 8.13
C ASP A 19 -73.17 19.52 7.41
N PHE A 20 -72.17 19.52 6.54
CA PHE A 20 -71.68 18.31 5.86
C PHE A 20 -70.85 17.41 6.78
N ASP A 21 -70.06 18.00 7.68
CA ASP A 21 -69.27 17.25 8.66
C ASP A 21 -70.17 16.47 9.65
N GLY A 22 -71.41 16.92 9.86
CA GLY A 22 -72.42 16.22 10.65
C GLY A 22 -73.05 15.01 9.92
N LEU A 23 -73.27 15.10 8.61
CA LEU A 23 -73.85 14.04 7.78
C LEU A 23 -72.89 12.85 7.60
N ILE A 24 -71.58 13.12 7.62
CA ILE A 24 -70.50 12.14 7.51
C ILE A 24 -70.55 11.06 8.62
N LYS A 25 -71.24 11.31 9.74
CA LYS A 25 -71.35 10.36 10.87
C LYS A 25 -72.37 9.23 10.68
N TYR A 26 -73.16 9.21 9.60
CA TYR A 26 -74.26 8.25 9.42
C TYR A 26 -74.15 7.46 8.10
N PRO A 27 -73.55 6.25 8.12
CA PRO A 27 -73.22 5.46 6.92
C PRO A 27 -74.42 4.98 6.07
N HIS A 28 -75.65 5.10 6.58
CA HIS A 28 -76.86 4.56 5.93
C HIS A 28 -77.51 5.54 4.94
N LEU A 29 -76.93 6.73 4.76
CA LEU A 29 -77.52 7.84 3.98
C LEU A 29 -77.05 7.88 2.51
N SER A 30 -76.56 6.76 1.96
CA SER A 30 -76.00 6.68 0.59
C SER A 30 -76.95 7.21 -0.49
N LYS A 31 -78.23 6.87 -0.40
CA LYS A 31 -79.29 7.35 -1.32
C LYS A 31 -79.57 8.85 -1.19
N LEU A 32 -79.37 9.45 -0.01
CA LEU A 32 -79.51 10.90 0.18
C LEU A 32 -78.36 11.65 -0.49
N PHE A 33 -77.15 11.08 -0.44
CA PHE A 33 -75.96 11.63 -1.10
C PHE A 33 -76.06 11.57 -2.63
N GLN A 34 -76.56 10.47 -3.18
CA GLN A 34 -76.80 10.31 -4.62
C GLN A 34 -77.75 11.38 -5.17
N VAL A 35 -78.84 11.65 -4.44
CA VAL A 35 -79.82 12.69 -4.76
C VAL A 35 -79.21 14.11 -4.64
N LEU A 36 -78.33 14.35 -3.68
CA LEU A 36 -77.64 15.64 -3.51
C LEU A 36 -76.62 15.94 -4.62
N VAL A 37 -75.96 14.90 -5.15
CA VAL A 37 -75.04 15.01 -6.30
C VAL A 37 -75.79 15.28 -7.60
N GLU A 38 -76.97 14.67 -7.79
CA GLU A 38 -77.78 14.85 -8.99
C GLU A 38 -78.50 16.21 -9.08
N ILE A 39 -78.82 16.84 -7.94
CA ILE A 39 -79.66 18.07 -7.92
C ILE A 39 -78.85 19.38 -7.96
N GLN A 40 -77.56 19.37 -7.64
CA GLN A 40 -76.77 20.61 -7.50
C GLN A 40 -75.50 20.61 -8.40
N PRO A 41 -75.56 21.19 -9.61
CA PRO A 41 -74.36 21.53 -10.35
C PRO A 41 -73.78 22.81 -9.73
N THR A 42 -73.10 22.69 -8.59
CA THR A 42 -72.56 23.87 -7.90
C THR A 42 -71.30 24.36 -8.57
N ASN A 43 -71.34 25.61 -9.06
CA ASN A 43 -70.16 26.39 -9.45
C ASN A 43 -69.36 26.90 -8.23
N ASN A 44 -69.76 26.54 -7.01
CA ASN A 44 -69.11 26.94 -5.77
C ASN A 44 -68.10 25.88 -5.29
N ILE A 45 -66.85 26.31 -5.13
CA ILE A 45 -65.68 25.51 -4.71
C ILE A 45 -65.87 24.87 -3.32
N VAL A 46 -66.62 25.50 -2.42
CA VAL A 46 -66.85 25.00 -1.05
C VAL A 46 -67.79 23.79 -1.07
N GLY A 47 -68.89 23.86 -1.82
CA GLY A 47 -69.81 22.73 -2.00
C GLY A 47 -69.15 21.51 -2.65
N ARG A 48 -68.27 21.76 -3.64
CA ARG A 48 -67.45 20.72 -4.30
C ARG A 48 -66.54 19.98 -3.32
N LYS A 49 -65.90 20.69 -2.39
CA LYS A 49 -65.02 20.09 -1.37
C LYS A 49 -65.78 19.25 -0.35
N SER A 50 -67.00 19.66 0.02
CA SER A 50 -67.82 18.95 1.01
C SER A 50 -68.45 17.67 0.44
N ILE A 51 -68.90 17.68 -0.82
CA ILE A 51 -69.37 16.47 -1.52
C ILE A 51 -68.24 15.43 -1.61
N LEU A 52 -67.04 15.87 -2.00
CA LEU A 52 -65.88 14.99 -2.07
C LEU A 52 -65.51 14.40 -0.70
N ARG A 53 -65.47 15.20 0.37
CA ARG A 53 -65.23 14.69 1.74
C ARG A 53 -66.28 13.67 2.19
N GLY A 54 -67.55 13.84 1.78
CA GLY A 54 -68.61 12.86 2.03
C GLY A 54 -68.37 11.53 1.31
N ILE A 55 -67.91 11.57 0.05
CA ILE A 55 -67.51 10.38 -0.72
C ILE A 55 -66.33 9.67 -0.05
N PHE A 56 -65.34 10.43 0.42
CA PHE A 56 -64.16 9.92 1.15
C PHE A 56 -64.51 9.24 2.48
N ALA A 57 -65.49 9.76 3.22
CA ALA A 57 -65.93 9.11 4.45
C ALA A 57 -66.76 7.84 4.19
N PHE A 58 -67.38 7.73 3.02
CA PHE A 58 -68.16 6.57 2.58
C PHE A 58 -67.29 5.38 2.12
N GLU A 59 -65.99 5.61 1.90
CA GLU A 59 -64.98 4.64 1.45
C GLU A 59 -64.81 3.47 2.44
N GLN A 60 -65.28 3.63 3.69
CA GLN A 60 -65.29 2.54 4.68
C GLN A 60 -66.52 1.62 4.60
N ALA A 61 -67.50 1.84 3.69
CA ALA A 61 -68.80 1.15 3.76
C ALA A 61 -69.42 0.54 2.48
N THR A 62 -68.89 0.70 1.25
CA THR A 62 -69.54 0.16 0.01
C THR A 62 -68.59 -0.25 -1.13
N SER A 63 -69.07 -1.08 -2.08
CA SER A 63 -68.31 -1.67 -3.20
C SER A 63 -67.89 -0.67 -4.29
N ILE A 64 -66.73 -0.91 -4.90
CA ILE A 64 -66.06 0.00 -5.86
C ILE A 64 -66.79 0.21 -7.17
N SER A 65 -67.68 -0.70 -7.56
CA SER A 65 -68.61 -0.50 -8.67
C SER A 65 -69.45 0.78 -8.51
N PHE A 66 -69.85 1.12 -7.27
CA PHE A 66 -70.64 2.31 -6.98
C PHE A 66 -69.80 3.60 -7.05
N LEU A 67 -68.54 3.54 -6.63
CA LEU A 67 -67.58 4.65 -6.72
C LEU A 67 -67.26 4.98 -8.18
N ALA A 68 -67.04 3.95 -9.01
CA ALA A 68 -66.80 4.10 -10.43
C ALA A 68 -68.01 4.76 -11.16
N GLU A 69 -69.23 4.36 -10.82
CA GLU A 69 -70.46 4.91 -11.42
C GLU A 69 -70.69 6.39 -11.06
N ILE A 70 -70.27 6.82 -9.87
CA ILE A 70 -70.30 8.23 -9.44
C ILE A 70 -69.21 9.04 -10.14
N LEU A 71 -67.99 8.51 -10.24
CA LEU A 71 -66.86 9.19 -10.86
C LEU A 71 -67.09 9.42 -12.36
N ALA A 72 -67.72 8.48 -13.06
CA ALA A 72 -68.09 8.62 -14.47
C ALA A 72 -69.09 9.77 -14.75
N LYS A 73 -69.81 10.26 -13.73
CA LYS A 73 -70.80 11.34 -13.85
C LYS A 73 -70.26 12.72 -13.44
N LEU A 74 -69.00 12.80 -12.98
CA LEU A 74 -68.39 14.07 -12.57
C LEU A 74 -67.68 14.78 -13.74
N PRO A 75 -67.61 16.13 -13.74
CA PRO A 75 -66.85 16.86 -14.76
C PRO A 75 -65.34 16.55 -14.67
N GLU A 76 -64.69 16.37 -15.83
CA GLU A 76 -63.27 15.96 -15.96
C GLU A 76 -62.30 16.82 -15.12
N SER A 77 -62.54 18.14 -15.05
CA SER A 77 -61.72 19.07 -14.27
C SER A 77 -61.76 18.80 -12.75
N LEU A 78 -62.87 18.26 -12.25
CA LEU A 78 -63.02 17.88 -10.84
C LEU A 78 -62.32 16.55 -10.53
N ILE A 79 -62.37 15.61 -11.48
CA ILE A 79 -61.70 14.31 -11.40
C ILE A 79 -60.18 14.53 -11.37
N LYS A 80 -59.62 15.28 -12.33
CA LYS A 80 -58.18 15.53 -12.41
C LYS A 80 -57.60 16.17 -11.16
N THR A 81 -58.30 17.14 -10.57
CA THR A 81 -57.74 17.92 -9.45
C THR A 81 -57.83 17.18 -8.10
N ASN A 82 -58.88 16.39 -7.85
CA ASN A 82 -59.10 15.81 -6.52
C ASN A 82 -58.83 14.29 -6.44
N LEU A 83 -58.93 13.55 -7.55
CA LEU A 83 -58.66 12.10 -7.56
C LEU A 83 -57.17 11.81 -7.29
N TYR A 84 -56.29 12.56 -7.96
CA TYR A 84 -54.83 12.38 -7.88
C TYR A 84 -54.19 12.91 -6.61
N GLU A 85 -54.76 13.97 -6.03
CA GLU A 85 -54.21 14.59 -4.83
C GLU A 85 -54.73 13.97 -3.53
N LYS A 86 -55.91 13.34 -3.53
CA LYS A 86 -56.58 12.91 -2.28
C LYS A 86 -57.08 11.48 -2.24
N LEU A 87 -57.49 10.87 -3.37
CA LEU A 87 -57.95 9.48 -3.42
C LEU A 87 -56.80 8.48 -3.44
N LEU A 88 -55.84 8.66 -4.34
CA LEU A 88 -54.67 7.79 -4.46
C LEU A 88 -53.87 7.61 -3.14
N PRO A 89 -53.70 8.64 -2.29
CA PRO A 89 -53.03 8.47 -0.99
C PRO A 89 -53.86 7.72 0.08
N GLY A 90 -55.19 7.58 -0.09
CA GLY A 90 -56.10 6.97 0.89
C GLY A 90 -56.23 5.44 0.78
N PHE A 91 -55.87 4.87 -0.37
CA PHE A 91 -55.79 3.42 -0.60
C PHE A 91 -54.55 2.84 0.10
N GLY A 92 -54.64 2.65 1.42
CA GLY A 92 -53.62 1.97 2.22
C GLY A 92 -53.45 0.48 1.87
N ALA A 93 -52.32 -0.09 2.32
CA ALA A 93 -51.75 -1.40 1.97
C ALA A 93 -52.55 -2.64 2.46
N ASP A 94 -53.73 -2.87 1.87
CA ASP A 94 -54.43 -4.15 1.97
C ASP A 94 -54.59 -4.74 0.56
N GLU A 95 -54.32 -6.02 0.38
CA GLU A 95 -54.33 -6.75 -0.91
C GLU A 95 -55.66 -6.55 -1.65
N GLY A 96 -56.77 -6.56 -0.91
CA GLY A 96 -58.10 -6.33 -1.48
C GLY A 96 -58.30 -4.92 -2.06
N LYS A 97 -57.45 -3.94 -1.74
CA LYS A 97 -57.56 -2.55 -2.23
C LYS A 97 -56.75 -2.29 -3.51
N LEU A 98 -55.81 -3.17 -3.86
CA LEU A 98 -54.97 -3.03 -5.05
C LEU A 98 -55.69 -3.50 -6.34
N ASP A 99 -56.39 -4.63 -6.28
CA ASP A 99 -57.27 -5.11 -7.36
C ASP A 99 -58.35 -4.08 -7.71
N ASN A 100 -58.77 -3.39 -6.67
CA ASN A 100 -59.76 -2.35 -6.63
C ASN A 100 -59.27 -1.03 -7.27
N LEU A 101 -57.98 -0.68 -7.11
CA LEU A 101 -57.33 0.44 -7.80
C LEU A 101 -57.10 0.15 -9.28
N ASN A 102 -56.68 -1.08 -9.60
CA ASN A 102 -56.48 -1.52 -10.98
C ASN A 102 -57.81 -1.56 -11.75
N ALA A 103 -58.89 -2.08 -11.14
CA ALA A 103 -60.23 -2.03 -11.72
C ALA A 103 -60.70 -0.59 -11.98
N LEU A 104 -60.39 0.35 -11.07
CA LEU A 104 -60.73 1.76 -11.25
C LEU A 104 -59.96 2.40 -12.42
N LEU A 105 -58.66 2.08 -12.58
CA LEU A 105 -57.82 2.59 -13.67
C LEU A 105 -58.27 2.03 -15.03
N THR A 106 -58.63 0.74 -15.10
CA THR A 106 -59.18 0.12 -16.32
C THR A 106 -60.51 0.77 -16.72
N ILE A 107 -61.42 1.02 -15.78
CA ILE A 107 -62.70 1.68 -16.05
C ILE A 107 -62.49 3.13 -16.54
N LEU A 108 -61.49 3.84 -16.02
CA LEU A 108 -61.16 5.21 -16.45
C LEU A 108 -60.51 5.26 -17.85
N GLN A 109 -59.77 4.21 -18.23
CA GLN A 109 -59.24 4.04 -19.58
C GLN A 109 -60.33 3.66 -20.58
N ASP A 110 -61.22 2.74 -20.22
CA ASP A 110 -62.35 2.31 -21.06
C ASP A 110 -63.38 3.44 -21.29
N ALA A 111 -63.42 4.44 -20.40
CA ALA A 111 -64.25 5.63 -20.52
C ALA A 111 -63.63 6.75 -21.38
N GLU A 112 -62.46 6.52 -22.01
CA GLU A 112 -61.73 7.47 -22.86
C GLU A 112 -61.36 8.81 -22.17
N LEU A 113 -61.25 8.83 -20.84
CA LEU A 113 -61.02 10.05 -20.04
C LEU A 113 -59.53 10.44 -19.88
N THR A 114 -58.63 9.93 -20.72
CA THR A 114 -57.19 10.29 -20.71
C THR A 114 -56.74 10.93 -22.03
N PRO A 115 -56.42 12.24 -22.07
CA PRO A 115 -55.61 12.81 -23.13
C PRO A 115 -54.15 12.92 -22.68
N HIS A 116 -53.27 12.31 -23.48
CA HIS A 116 -51.81 12.48 -23.60
C HIS A 116 -51.05 13.02 -22.38
N LEU A 117 -50.42 12.10 -21.64
CA LEU A 117 -49.39 12.43 -20.65
C LEU A 117 -48.21 13.10 -21.36
N SER A 118 -47.84 14.29 -20.91
CA SER A 118 -46.57 14.92 -21.29
C SER A 118 -45.40 14.16 -20.64
N GLN A 119 -44.19 14.28 -21.20
CA GLN A 119 -43.00 13.62 -20.66
C GLN A 119 -42.77 13.99 -19.17
N ASP A 120 -43.09 15.22 -18.78
CA ASP A 120 -43.01 15.69 -17.39
C ASP A 120 -44.02 14.98 -16.47
N ASP A 121 -45.20 14.63 -16.98
CA ASP A 121 -46.21 13.89 -16.23
C ASP A 121 -45.88 12.38 -16.16
N PHE A 122 -45.25 11.83 -17.20
CA PHE A 122 -44.68 10.48 -17.18
C PHE A 122 -43.53 10.38 -16.17
N ASP A 123 -42.67 11.39 -16.12
CA ASP A 123 -41.57 11.49 -15.17
C ASP A 123 -42.08 11.72 -13.74
N ALA A 124 -43.18 12.45 -13.55
CA ALA A 124 -43.86 12.58 -12.27
C ALA A 124 -44.55 11.26 -11.83
N LEU A 125 -45.09 10.48 -12.79
CA LEU A 125 -45.66 9.15 -12.55
C LEU A 125 -44.57 8.14 -12.16
N ILE A 126 -43.42 8.17 -12.84
CA ILE A 126 -42.21 7.41 -12.51
C ILE A 126 -41.69 7.83 -11.12
N LYS A 127 -41.73 9.13 -10.79
CA LYS A 127 -41.29 9.65 -9.49
C LYS A 127 -42.24 9.25 -8.34
N LYS A 128 -43.55 9.12 -8.60
CA LYS A 128 -44.54 8.65 -7.61
C LYS A 128 -44.64 7.12 -7.53
N SER A 129 -44.46 6.39 -8.64
CA SER A 129 -44.36 4.92 -8.63
C SER A 129 -43.08 4.48 -7.92
N LYS A 130 -41.97 5.22 -8.07
CA LYS A 130 -40.74 5.08 -7.26
C LYS A 130 -40.95 5.33 -5.76
N SER A 131 -42.08 5.88 -5.31
CA SER A 131 -42.40 6.01 -3.88
C SER A 131 -43.31 4.90 -3.36
N TYR A 132 -44.10 4.23 -4.22
CA TYR A 132 -45.08 3.22 -3.80
C TYR A 132 -44.66 1.79 -4.14
N TYR A 133 -43.86 1.58 -5.19
CA TYR A 133 -43.33 0.28 -5.59
C TYR A 133 -42.30 -0.27 -4.57
N TYR A 134 -41.75 0.60 -3.71
CA TYR A 134 -40.74 0.24 -2.70
C TYR A 134 -41.26 -0.50 -1.47
N SER A 135 -42.58 -0.63 -1.29
CA SER A 135 -43.10 -1.26 -0.07
C SER A 135 -43.68 -2.66 -0.27
N PHE A 136 -43.88 -3.14 -1.50
CA PHE A 136 -44.77 -4.30 -1.65
C PHE A 136 -44.47 -5.37 -2.70
N ASN A 137 -43.27 -5.47 -3.29
CA ASN A 137 -42.88 -6.78 -3.82
C ASN A 137 -41.37 -6.99 -3.81
N HIS A 138 -40.95 -7.78 -2.83
CA HIS A 138 -39.59 -8.16 -2.44
C HIS A 138 -38.85 -7.09 -1.65
N SER A 139 -38.14 -7.57 -0.63
CA SER A 139 -37.32 -6.84 0.33
C SER A 139 -36.17 -6.05 -0.33
N TYR A 140 -36.51 -5.01 -1.09
CA TYR A 140 -35.52 -4.21 -1.79
C TYR A 140 -34.94 -3.16 -0.85
N ASP A 141 -33.73 -3.47 -0.42
CA ASP A 141 -32.81 -2.63 0.33
C ASP A 141 -32.83 -1.17 -0.20
N PRO A 142 -33.11 -0.15 0.63
CA PRO A 142 -33.00 1.27 0.26
C PRO A 142 -31.68 1.62 -0.42
N HIS A 143 -30.61 0.88 -0.13
CA HIS A 143 -29.33 1.07 -0.76
C HIS A 143 -29.28 0.61 -2.23
N HIS A 144 -30.08 -0.41 -2.60
CA HIS A 144 -30.25 -0.86 -3.99
C HIS A 144 -30.87 0.26 -4.84
N TYR A 145 -31.93 0.90 -4.34
CA TYR A 145 -32.54 2.06 -5.01
C TYR A 145 -31.55 3.18 -5.26
N ASN A 146 -30.80 3.56 -4.23
CA ASN A 146 -29.88 4.68 -4.29
C ASN A 146 -28.75 4.41 -5.30
N SER A 147 -28.30 3.16 -5.41
CA SER A 147 -27.28 2.75 -6.38
C SER A 147 -27.82 2.81 -7.82
N MET A 148 -29.04 2.32 -8.06
CA MET A 148 -29.70 2.44 -9.37
C MET A 148 -29.89 3.90 -9.77
N ARG A 149 -30.37 4.72 -8.83
CA ARG A 149 -30.62 6.14 -9.04
C ARG A 149 -29.32 6.87 -9.38
N ALA A 150 -28.23 6.57 -8.68
CA ALA A 150 -26.93 7.14 -8.97
C ALA A 150 -26.48 6.82 -10.41
N ILE A 151 -26.62 5.57 -10.87
CA ILE A 151 -26.31 5.20 -12.25
C ILE A 151 -27.14 6.04 -13.24
N ILE A 152 -28.46 6.09 -13.05
CA ILE A 152 -29.35 6.85 -13.96
C ILE A 152 -29.01 8.35 -13.98
N GLU A 153 -28.71 8.94 -12.82
CA GLU A 153 -28.32 10.36 -12.73
C GLU A 153 -27.01 10.65 -13.46
N GLU A 154 -26.00 9.78 -13.33
CA GLU A 154 -24.73 9.92 -14.05
C GLU A 154 -24.92 9.79 -15.57
N LEU A 155 -25.73 8.82 -16.04
CA LEU A 155 -26.05 8.65 -17.46
C LEU A 155 -26.76 9.89 -18.04
N ASN A 156 -27.75 10.45 -17.33
CA ASN A 156 -28.49 11.62 -17.78
C ASN A 156 -27.63 12.91 -17.78
N SER A 157 -26.63 13.02 -16.91
CA SER A 157 -25.77 14.21 -16.81
C SER A 157 -24.91 14.47 -18.06
N LEU A 158 -24.82 13.49 -18.96
CA LEU A 158 -24.09 13.59 -20.22
C LEU A 158 -24.91 14.28 -21.33
N GLU A 159 -26.24 14.34 -21.23
CA GLU A 159 -27.11 15.00 -22.23
C GLU A 159 -27.05 16.54 -22.17
N ASP A 160 -26.74 17.12 -21.01
CA ASP A 160 -26.74 18.58 -20.78
C ASP A 160 -25.45 19.30 -21.23
N ASN A 161 -24.38 18.55 -21.55
CA ASN A 161 -23.09 19.12 -21.93
C ASN A 161 -22.93 19.06 -23.46
N ASN A 162 -22.99 20.22 -24.14
CA ASN A 162 -22.88 20.45 -25.60
C ASN A 162 -21.62 19.86 -26.31
N ASN A 163 -21.31 18.57 -26.15
CA ASN A 163 -20.17 17.90 -26.74
C ASN A 163 -20.66 16.66 -27.51
N PRO A 164 -20.20 16.41 -28.75
CA PRO A 164 -20.67 15.29 -29.56
C PRO A 164 -19.91 14.01 -29.13
N LEU A 165 -20.19 13.51 -27.93
CA LEU A 165 -19.93 12.11 -27.61
C LEU A 165 -21.19 11.31 -27.99
N PRO A 166 -21.05 10.06 -28.47
CA PRO A 166 -22.19 9.24 -28.89
C PRO A 166 -23.20 9.17 -27.73
N GLU A 167 -24.47 9.51 -28.03
CA GLU A 167 -25.57 9.55 -27.07
C GLU A 167 -25.54 8.29 -26.19
N LEU A 168 -25.24 8.48 -24.91
CA LEU A 168 -25.20 7.39 -23.96
C LEU A 168 -26.64 7.16 -23.47
N LYS A 169 -27.27 6.09 -23.95
CA LYS A 169 -28.70 5.80 -23.72
C LYS A 169 -28.85 4.53 -22.90
N LEU A 170 -29.58 4.64 -21.79
CA LEU A 170 -30.03 3.46 -21.07
C LEU A 170 -31.06 2.72 -21.93
N THR A 171 -30.65 1.63 -22.57
CA THR A 171 -31.56 0.76 -23.31
C THR A 171 -32.50 0.03 -22.34
N GLN A 172 -33.67 -0.41 -22.82
CA GLN A 172 -34.58 -1.23 -22.01
C GLN A 172 -33.90 -2.53 -21.53
N GLU A 173 -33.00 -3.08 -22.34
CA GLU A 173 -32.19 -4.25 -22.01
C GLU A 173 -31.23 -3.97 -20.83
N ASN A 174 -30.48 -2.87 -20.89
CA ASN A 174 -29.58 -2.45 -19.81
C ASN A 174 -30.36 -2.16 -18.53
N PHE A 175 -31.54 -1.53 -18.62
CA PHE A 175 -32.40 -1.28 -17.48
C PHE A 175 -32.88 -2.58 -16.82
N ASN A 176 -33.29 -3.57 -17.61
CA ASN A 176 -33.71 -4.87 -17.11
C ASN A 176 -32.55 -5.61 -16.42
N GLN A 177 -31.34 -5.57 -17.00
CA GLN A 177 -30.15 -6.16 -16.37
C GLN A 177 -29.83 -5.51 -15.01
N LEU A 178 -29.91 -4.18 -14.91
CA LEU A 178 -29.71 -3.49 -13.63
C LEU A 178 -30.74 -3.88 -12.56
N MET A 179 -32.00 -4.12 -12.96
CA MET A 179 -33.07 -4.55 -12.06
C MET A 179 -32.86 -5.97 -11.51
N GLU A 180 -32.14 -6.82 -12.25
CA GLU A 180 -31.86 -8.21 -11.87
C GLU A 180 -30.55 -8.37 -11.08
N MET A 181 -29.69 -7.33 -11.04
CA MET A 181 -28.42 -7.37 -10.30
C MET A 181 -28.60 -7.36 -8.79
N GLU A 182 -27.78 -8.12 -8.06
CA GLU A 182 -27.71 -8.01 -6.60
C GLU A 182 -27.27 -6.62 -6.14
N TYR A 183 -27.81 -6.16 -5.00
CA TYR A 183 -27.51 -4.83 -4.44
C TYR A 183 -26.00 -4.50 -4.37
N LYS A 184 -25.18 -5.41 -3.84
CA LYS A 184 -23.73 -5.15 -3.69
C LYS A 184 -23.00 -5.04 -5.04
N LYS A 185 -23.47 -5.77 -6.07
CA LYS A 185 -22.93 -5.66 -7.43
C LYS A 185 -23.28 -4.31 -8.01
N LEU A 186 -24.55 -3.92 -7.85
CA LEU A 186 -25.08 -2.63 -8.29
C LEU A 186 -24.41 -1.43 -7.60
N GLU A 187 -24.13 -1.52 -6.30
CA GLU A 187 -23.41 -0.48 -5.55
C GLU A 187 -22.01 -0.24 -6.12
N ASN A 188 -21.23 -1.32 -6.31
CA ASN A 188 -19.89 -1.20 -6.90
C ASN A 188 -19.93 -0.73 -8.35
N LEU A 189 -20.91 -1.19 -9.14
CA LEU A 189 -21.13 -0.69 -10.51
C LEU A 189 -21.42 0.82 -10.51
N SER A 190 -22.27 1.31 -9.60
CA SER A 190 -22.57 2.74 -9.49
C SER A 190 -21.33 3.59 -9.21
N LEU A 191 -20.41 3.08 -8.38
CA LEU A 191 -19.14 3.75 -8.07
C LEU A 191 -18.20 3.79 -9.27
N ILE A 192 -18.12 2.70 -10.05
CA ILE A 192 -17.32 2.63 -11.28
C ILE A 192 -17.86 3.61 -12.31
N VAL A 193 -19.18 3.58 -12.58
CA VAL A 193 -19.85 4.46 -13.55
C VAL A 193 -19.60 5.94 -13.23
N LYS A 194 -19.75 6.32 -11.95
CA LYS A 194 -19.47 7.68 -11.50
C LYS A 194 -18.03 8.12 -11.73
N LYS A 195 -17.05 7.24 -11.50
CA LYS A 195 -15.62 7.53 -11.73
C LYS A 195 -15.31 7.68 -13.21
N LEU A 196 -15.90 6.83 -14.06
CA LEU A 196 -15.76 6.94 -15.51
C LEU A 196 -16.39 8.24 -16.03
N ASN A 197 -17.56 8.63 -15.53
CA ASN A 197 -18.19 9.89 -15.91
C ASN A 197 -17.32 11.09 -15.49
N SER A 198 -16.83 11.06 -14.25
CA SER A 198 -15.93 12.11 -13.71
C SER A 198 -14.63 12.24 -14.52
N ALA A 199 -14.15 11.14 -15.11
CA ALA A 199 -12.97 11.11 -15.98
C ALA A 199 -13.29 11.37 -17.47
N GLN A 200 -14.56 11.60 -17.83
CA GLN A 200 -15.04 11.73 -19.22
C GLN A 200 -14.78 10.50 -20.09
N LEU A 201 -14.79 9.31 -19.48
CA LEU A 201 -14.56 8.01 -20.12
C LEU A 201 -15.82 7.13 -20.18
N LEU A 202 -16.94 7.60 -19.64
CA LEU A 202 -18.20 6.87 -19.72
C LEU A 202 -18.70 6.94 -21.17
N THR A 203 -18.65 5.80 -21.86
CA THR A 203 -19.19 5.59 -23.21
C THR A 203 -20.25 4.49 -23.15
N GLN A 204 -21.15 4.44 -24.15
CA GLN A 204 -22.15 3.37 -24.24
C GLN A 204 -21.45 2.00 -24.28
N GLU A 205 -20.36 1.91 -25.05
CA GLU A 205 -19.56 0.70 -25.19
C GLU A 205 -18.97 0.23 -23.86
N ASN A 206 -18.31 1.11 -23.09
CA ASN A 206 -17.76 0.77 -21.78
C ASN A 206 -18.85 0.37 -20.78
N PHE A 207 -20.02 1.02 -20.84
CA PHE A 207 -21.16 0.68 -19.99
C PHE A 207 -21.75 -0.69 -20.32
N ASP A 208 -21.92 -1.01 -21.60
CA ASP A 208 -22.40 -2.31 -22.06
C ASP A 208 -21.38 -3.42 -21.71
N GLN A 209 -20.09 -3.15 -21.86
CA GLN A 209 -19.03 -4.09 -21.44
C GLN A 209 -19.08 -4.36 -19.93
N LEU A 210 -19.27 -3.33 -19.09
CA LEU A 210 -19.43 -3.49 -17.64
C LEU A 210 -20.66 -4.31 -17.28
N LEU A 211 -21.78 -4.12 -17.97
CA LEU A 211 -22.99 -4.91 -17.77
C LEU A 211 -22.79 -6.37 -18.15
N ASN A 212 -22.11 -6.63 -19.28
CA ASN A 212 -21.78 -7.99 -19.74
C ASN A 212 -20.81 -8.74 -18.79
N LEU A 213 -20.06 -8.04 -17.92
CA LEU A 213 -19.29 -8.70 -16.86
C LEU A 213 -20.18 -9.35 -15.79
N GLY A 214 -21.45 -8.95 -15.72
CA GLY A 214 -22.44 -9.33 -14.71
C GLY A 214 -22.89 -10.79 -14.76
N ASP A 215 -22.64 -11.52 -15.85
CA ASP A 215 -23.07 -12.90 -16.01
C ASP A 215 -21.92 -13.91 -15.79
N ASN A 216 -22.29 -15.07 -15.23
CA ASN A 216 -21.47 -16.25 -14.94
C ASN A 216 -20.63 -16.24 -13.64
N LEU A 217 -21.28 -16.17 -12.47
CA LEU A 217 -20.74 -16.83 -11.28
C LEU A 217 -21.80 -17.79 -10.71
N PRO A 218 -21.44 -19.05 -10.38
CA PRO A 218 -22.37 -19.98 -9.75
C PRO A 218 -22.84 -19.42 -8.41
N ASP A 219 -24.15 -19.46 -8.19
CA ASP A 219 -24.79 -19.13 -6.92
C ASP A 219 -24.56 -20.27 -5.91
N ASP A 220 -23.32 -20.44 -5.44
CA ASP A 220 -22.98 -21.48 -4.46
C ASP A 220 -23.27 -21.08 -3.00
N GLY A 221 -23.94 -19.94 -2.80
CA GLY A 221 -24.39 -19.47 -1.49
C GLY A 221 -23.27 -19.02 -0.55
N THR A 222 -21.99 -19.11 -0.92
CA THR A 222 -20.88 -18.57 -0.12
C THR A 222 -20.61 -17.11 -0.48
N HIS A 223 -21.43 -16.21 0.08
CA HIS A 223 -21.28 -14.76 -0.02
C HIS A 223 -19.96 -14.25 0.59
N ASN A 224 -18.84 -14.43 -0.11
CA ASN A 224 -17.58 -13.78 0.20
C ASN A 224 -17.48 -12.54 -0.70
N ILE A 225 -17.76 -11.37 -0.13
CA ILE A 225 -17.79 -10.05 -0.82
C ILE A 225 -16.51 -9.79 -1.63
N ILE A 226 -15.41 -10.41 -1.21
CA ILE A 226 -14.09 -10.33 -1.83
C ILE A 226 -14.07 -10.98 -3.24
N GLN A 227 -14.93 -11.97 -3.53
CA GLN A 227 -14.97 -12.65 -4.85
C GLN A 227 -15.81 -11.93 -5.92
N SER A 228 -16.40 -10.77 -5.60
CA SER A 228 -17.21 -10.04 -6.58
C SER A 228 -16.34 -9.30 -7.60
N LYS A 229 -16.50 -9.62 -8.90
CA LYS A 229 -15.86 -8.94 -10.04
C LYS A 229 -15.92 -7.41 -9.90
N PHE A 230 -17.10 -6.89 -9.56
CA PHE A 230 -17.32 -5.45 -9.42
C PHE A 230 -16.61 -4.86 -8.20
N TYR A 231 -16.46 -5.59 -7.10
CA TYR A 231 -15.73 -5.09 -5.93
C TYR A 231 -14.25 -4.88 -6.23
N ASN A 232 -13.58 -5.89 -6.78
CA ASN A 232 -12.17 -5.79 -7.13
C ASN A 232 -11.93 -4.76 -8.25
N LEU A 233 -12.80 -4.72 -9.25
CA LEU A 233 -12.72 -3.73 -10.32
C LEU A 233 -12.90 -2.31 -9.79
N ASN A 234 -13.85 -2.09 -8.87
CA ASN A 234 -14.06 -0.79 -8.23
C ASN A 234 -12.81 -0.32 -7.48
N LEU A 235 -12.13 -1.20 -6.72
CA LEU A 235 -10.88 -0.86 -6.02
C LEU A 235 -9.77 -0.43 -7.00
N ILE A 236 -9.63 -1.13 -8.13
CA ILE A 236 -8.62 -0.80 -9.14
C ILE A 236 -8.97 0.53 -9.83
N VAL A 237 -10.21 0.70 -10.28
CA VAL A 237 -10.68 1.95 -10.92
C VAL A 237 -10.56 3.14 -9.96
N GLU A 238 -10.85 2.94 -8.66
CA GLU A 238 -10.63 3.94 -7.63
C GLU A 238 -9.17 4.35 -7.53
N LYS A 239 -8.26 3.37 -7.49
CA LYS A 239 -6.82 3.64 -7.41
C LYS A 239 -6.33 4.39 -8.65
N LEU A 240 -6.69 3.93 -9.86
CA LEU A 240 -6.33 4.57 -11.12
C LEU A 240 -6.85 6.00 -11.22
N SER A 241 -8.08 6.25 -10.75
CA SER A 241 -8.66 7.59 -10.68
C SER A 241 -7.84 8.50 -9.76
N ARG A 242 -7.45 7.99 -8.57
CA ARG A 242 -6.67 8.75 -7.58
C ARG A 242 -5.28 9.13 -8.06
N VAL A 243 -4.61 8.24 -8.80
CA VAL A 243 -3.24 8.43 -9.31
C VAL A 243 -3.20 8.98 -10.75
N VAL A 244 -4.34 9.43 -11.28
CA VAL A 244 -4.46 10.05 -12.61
C VAL A 244 -4.01 9.12 -13.75
N LEU A 245 -4.24 7.81 -13.59
CA LEU A 245 -3.99 6.77 -14.60
C LEU A 245 -5.28 6.15 -15.15
N LEU A 246 -6.44 6.64 -14.73
CA LEU A 246 -7.72 6.23 -15.32
C LEU A 246 -7.86 6.88 -16.70
N THR A 247 -7.44 6.16 -17.74
CA THR A 247 -7.57 6.51 -19.16
C THR A 247 -8.40 5.44 -19.87
N GLN A 248 -8.94 5.76 -21.06
CA GLN A 248 -9.66 4.77 -21.88
C GLN A 248 -8.78 3.53 -22.14
N GLU A 249 -7.53 3.74 -22.55
CA GLU A 249 -6.58 2.65 -22.83
C GLU A 249 -6.37 1.73 -21.61
N ASN A 250 -6.21 2.30 -20.41
CA ASN A 250 -5.98 1.51 -19.20
C ASN A 250 -7.25 0.80 -18.73
N PHE A 251 -8.42 1.41 -18.94
CA PHE A 251 -9.69 0.78 -18.66
C PHE A 251 -9.97 -0.39 -19.62
N ASP A 252 -9.70 -0.22 -20.91
CA ASP A 252 -9.81 -1.28 -21.93
C ASP A 252 -8.89 -2.46 -21.61
N LYS A 253 -7.66 -2.19 -21.14
CA LYS A 253 -6.73 -3.24 -20.69
C LYS A 253 -7.31 -4.06 -19.54
N LEU A 254 -7.99 -3.44 -18.57
CA LEU A 254 -8.66 -4.18 -17.49
C LEU A 254 -9.77 -5.07 -18.06
N LEU A 255 -10.61 -4.54 -18.95
CA LEU A 255 -11.72 -5.30 -19.53
C LEU A 255 -11.24 -6.41 -20.48
N SER A 256 -10.07 -6.24 -21.11
CA SER A 256 -9.44 -7.24 -21.98
C SER A 256 -8.99 -8.52 -21.26
N LEU A 257 -9.00 -8.54 -19.93
CA LEU A 257 -8.67 -9.73 -19.12
C LEU A 257 -9.71 -10.85 -19.26
N GLY A 258 -10.91 -10.58 -19.80
CA GLY A 258 -11.90 -11.60 -20.17
C GLY A 258 -12.24 -12.56 -19.04
N ASP A 259 -12.10 -13.86 -19.30
CA ASP A 259 -12.42 -14.93 -18.33
C ASP A 259 -11.50 -14.91 -17.09
N ASP A 260 -10.26 -14.42 -17.23
CA ASP A 260 -9.30 -14.35 -16.13
C ASP A 260 -9.52 -13.12 -15.23
N LEU A 261 -10.43 -12.21 -15.60
CA LEU A 261 -10.69 -10.95 -14.92
C LEU A 261 -10.90 -11.12 -13.41
N VAL A 262 -11.64 -12.14 -12.97
CA VAL A 262 -11.87 -12.39 -11.53
C VAL A 262 -10.55 -12.62 -10.79
N SER A 263 -9.75 -13.55 -11.31
CA SER A 263 -8.49 -13.97 -10.67
C SER A 263 -7.43 -12.87 -10.74
N ALA A 264 -7.36 -12.18 -11.87
CA ALA A 264 -6.45 -11.08 -12.12
C ALA A 264 -6.78 -9.87 -11.24
N THR A 265 -8.04 -9.42 -11.24
CA THR A 265 -8.46 -8.28 -10.43
C THR A 265 -8.41 -8.57 -8.94
N GLN A 266 -8.66 -9.81 -8.51
CA GLN A 266 -8.47 -10.24 -7.12
C GLN A 266 -6.99 -10.16 -6.69
N ALA A 267 -6.09 -10.63 -7.55
CA ALA A 267 -4.66 -10.62 -7.24
C ALA A 267 -4.11 -9.19 -7.23
N ILE A 268 -4.50 -8.36 -8.20
CA ILE A 268 -4.16 -6.93 -8.24
C ILE A 268 -4.73 -6.21 -7.00
N SER A 269 -6.02 -6.40 -6.69
CA SER A 269 -6.68 -5.72 -5.55
C SER A 269 -5.99 -6.01 -4.22
N THR A 270 -5.44 -7.21 -4.06
CA THR A 270 -4.71 -7.64 -2.86
C THR A 270 -3.40 -6.87 -2.65
N VAL A 271 -2.75 -6.40 -3.73
CA VAL A 271 -1.48 -5.67 -3.64
C VAL A 271 -1.62 -4.15 -3.83
N LEU A 272 -2.82 -3.63 -4.14
CA LEU A 272 -3.06 -2.20 -4.38
C LEU A 272 -2.66 -1.30 -3.21
N SER A 273 -2.89 -1.76 -1.98
CA SER A 273 -2.55 -1.01 -0.76
C SER A 273 -1.05 -0.93 -0.53
N ASP A 274 -0.32 -1.89 -1.07
CA ASP A 274 1.11 -2.04 -0.82
C ASP A 274 1.91 -1.09 -1.71
N ILE A 275 1.36 -0.63 -2.84
CA ILE A 275 2.00 0.29 -3.79
C ILE A 275 1.65 1.77 -3.46
N PRO A 276 2.61 2.58 -2.95
CA PRO A 276 2.43 4.01 -2.73
C PRO A 276 1.99 4.75 -4.00
N ASP A 277 1.19 5.80 -3.84
CA ASP A 277 0.58 6.51 -4.96
C ASP A 277 1.60 7.10 -5.96
N HIS A 278 2.80 7.46 -5.52
CA HIS A 278 3.84 8.01 -6.40
C HIS A 278 4.48 6.96 -7.33
N LEU A 279 4.41 5.68 -6.98
CA LEU A 279 4.94 4.59 -7.81
C LEU A 279 4.00 4.22 -8.97
N TRP A 280 2.76 4.71 -8.93
CA TRP A 280 1.79 4.39 -9.95
C TRP A 280 2.14 5.13 -11.23
N THR A 281 2.81 4.42 -12.13
CA THR A 281 3.11 4.86 -13.49
C THR A 281 2.39 3.98 -14.51
N PRO A 282 2.26 4.41 -15.78
CA PRO A 282 1.74 3.54 -16.84
C PRO A 282 2.52 2.23 -16.98
N VAL A 283 3.85 2.26 -16.74
CA VAL A 283 4.72 1.07 -16.76
C VAL A 283 4.31 0.10 -15.68
N VAL A 284 4.18 0.59 -14.44
CA VAL A 284 3.77 -0.22 -13.30
C VAL A 284 2.41 -0.84 -13.50
N PHE A 285 1.45 -0.06 -13.99
CA PHE A 285 0.11 -0.57 -14.29
C PHE A 285 0.16 -1.67 -15.36
N ASN A 286 0.91 -1.48 -16.45
CA ASN A 286 1.04 -2.48 -17.50
C ASN A 286 1.67 -3.79 -16.97
N GLN A 287 2.69 -3.69 -16.12
CA GLN A 287 3.34 -4.86 -15.51
C GLN A 287 2.40 -5.59 -14.54
N LEU A 288 1.57 -4.86 -13.78
CA LEU A 288 0.53 -5.48 -12.95
C LEU A 288 -0.47 -6.26 -13.80
N ILE A 289 -0.90 -5.71 -14.94
CA ILE A 289 -1.80 -6.40 -15.87
C ILE A 289 -1.11 -7.66 -16.43
N GLU A 290 0.12 -7.55 -16.92
CA GLU A 290 0.87 -8.69 -17.47
C GLU A 290 1.08 -9.82 -16.45
N HIS A 291 1.51 -9.48 -15.24
CA HIS A 291 1.71 -10.45 -14.16
C HIS A 291 0.41 -11.08 -13.69
N SER A 292 -0.70 -10.35 -13.76
CA SER A 292 -2.03 -10.87 -13.38
C SER A 292 -2.56 -11.96 -14.32
N GLN A 293 -2.04 -12.04 -15.55
CA GLN A 293 -2.40 -13.05 -16.55
C GLN A 293 -1.58 -14.36 -16.43
N GLN A 294 -0.61 -14.42 -15.50
CA GLN A 294 0.23 -15.60 -15.32
C GLN A 294 -0.43 -16.66 -14.42
N GLN A 295 0.03 -17.91 -14.50
CA GLN A 295 -0.44 -18.97 -13.61
C GLN A 295 -0.08 -18.62 -12.16
N ASN A 296 -1.08 -18.64 -11.27
CA ASN A 296 -0.96 -18.25 -9.87
C ASN A 296 -0.48 -16.79 -9.69
N PRO A 297 -1.31 -15.80 -10.06
CA PRO A 297 -0.89 -14.40 -10.19
C PRO A 297 -0.53 -13.71 -8.87
N LEU A 298 -1.09 -14.16 -7.74
CA LEU A 298 -0.90 -13.48 -6.46
C LEU A 298 0.56 -13.51 -5.95
N PRO A 299 1.26 -14.66 -5.84
CA PRO A 299 2.67 -14.68 -5.47
C PRO A 299 3.58 -13.89 -6.42
N ILE A 300 3.25 -13.90 -7.72
CA ILE A 300 4.02 -13.17 -8.76
C ILE A 300 3.86 -11.67 -8.55
N LEU A 301 2.63 -11.19 -8.37
CA LEU A 301 2.34 -9.79 -8.09
C LEU A 301 2.93 -9.34 -6.75
N GLN A 302 2.92 -10.18 -5.72
CA GLN A 302 3.57 -9.88 -4.45
C GLN A 302 5.09 -9.75 -4.60
N GLY A 303 5.73 -10.62 -5.39
CA GLY A 303 7.16 -10.52 -5.71
C GLY A 303 7.48 -9.28 -6.55
N TYR A 304 6.65 -8.97 -7.55
CA TYR A 304 6.78 -7.79 -8.38
C TYR A 304 6.62 -6.50 -7.56
N VAL A 305 5.58 -6.40 -6.73
CA VAL A 305 5.38 -5.24 -5.86
C VAL A 305 6.51 -5.12 -4.85
N PHE A 306 6.98 -6.22 -4.27
CA PHE A 306 8.17 -6.19 -3.43
C PHE A 306 9.37 -5.57 -4.16
N ASN A 307 9.62 -5.93 -5.43
CA ASN A 307 10.69 -5.31 -6.22
C ASN A 307 10.39 -3.84 -6.53
N LEU A 308 9.16 -3.51 -6.93
CA LEU A 308 8.74 -2.14 -7.25
C LEU A 308 8.87 -1.18 -6.06
N LEU A 309 8.50 -1.61 -4.86
CA LEU A 309 8.67 -0.83 -3.63
C LEU A 309 10.13 -0.57 -3.27
N ASN A 310 11.02 -1.35 -3.88
CA ASN A 310 12.45 -1.18 -3.75
C ASN A 310 13.06 -0.44 -4.97
N GLU A 311 12.27 0.00 -5.96
CA GLU A 311 12.70 0.59 -7.24
C GLU A 311 12.41 2.11 -7.43
N ASP A 312 11.72 2.79 -6.49
CA ASP A 312 11.48 4.25 -6.56
C ASP A 312 12.39 5.04 -5.62
N ASN A 313 13.68 4.95 -5.89
CA ASN A 313 14.63 5.94 -5.48
C ASN A 313 15.41 6.33 -6.75
N PRO A 314 15.69 7.62 -7.04
CA PRO A 314 16.59 7.98 -8.14
C PRO A 314 17.99 7.50 -7.77
N ALA A 315 18.28 6.25 -8.13
CA ALA A 315 19.21 5.43 -7.39
C ALA A 315 19.74 4.25 -8.21
N GLU A 316 19.96 4.37 -9.52
CA GLU A 316 20.88 3.42 -10.17
C GLU A 316 22.27 3.44 -9.49
N GLU A 317 22.59 4.50 -8.71
CA GLU A 317 23.71 4.55 -7.78
C GLU A 317 23.41 4.29 -6.27
N PHE A 318 22.14 4.18 -5.84
CA PHE A 318 21.76 4.04 -4.42
C PHE A 318 20.98 2.74 -4.13
N GLU A 319 20.47 2.02 -5.14
CA GLU A 319 19.69 0.78 -5.01
C GLU A 319 20.52 -0.50 -5.02
N ARG A 320 21.68 -0.54 -5.70
CA ARG A 320 22.66 -1.61 -5.42
C ARG A 320 23.12 -1.54 -3.96
N ALA A 321 23.15 -0.32 -3.41
CA ALA A 321 23.47 -0.07 -2.03
C ALA A 321 22.32 -0.44 -1.06
N GLN A 322 21.08 -0.04 -1.32
CA GLN A 322 19.92 -0.35 -0.45
C GLN A 322 19.43 -1.80 -0.54
N SER A 323 19.42 -2.43 -1.72
CA SER A 323 18.99 -3.83 -1.89
C SER A 323 19.88 -4.80 -1.11
N THR A 324 21.17 -4.51 -1.06
CA THR A 324 22.14 -5.38 -0.38
C THR A 324 22.42 -4.96 1.08
N HIS A 325 22.19 -3.69 1.45
CA HIS A 325 21.99 -3.25 2.84
C HIS A 325 20.79 -3.97 3.47
N THR A 326 19.67 -4.07 2.75
CA THR A 326 18.48 -4.79 3.16
C THR A 326 18.76 -6.29 3.25
N ALA A 327 19.51 -6.88 2.30
CA ALA A 327 19.91 -8.29 2.36
C ALA A 327 20.83 -8.63 3.55
N SER A 328 21.82 -7.78 3.88
CA SER A 328 22.72 -8.00 5.03
C SER A 328 22.04 -7.77 6.38
N VAL A 329 21.16 -6.76 6.46
CA VAL A 329 20.28 -6.53 7.60
C VAL A 329 19.33 -7.73 7.77
N HIS A 330 18.65 -8.17 6.71
CA HIS A 330 17.78 -9.36 6.75
C HIS A 330 18.55 -10.60 7.17
N GLN A 331 19.74 -10.86 6.61
CA GLN A 331 20.56 -12.00 6.99
C GLN A 331 20.91 -11.98 8.48
N SER A 332 21.38 -10.84 9.01
CA SER A 332 21.73 -10.71 10.43
C SER A 332 20.51 -10.79 11.37
N VAL A 333 19.35 -10.30 10.91
CA VAL A 333 18.06 -10.47 11.59
C VAL A 333 17.68 -11.96 11.63
N SER A 334 17.71 -12.67 10.50
CA SER A 334 17.36 -14.10 10.44
C SER A 334 18.30 -14.94 11.30
N GLU A 335 19.61 -14.67 11.28
CA GLU A 335 20.58 -15.33 12.17
C GLU A 335 20.30 -15.05 13.66
N SER A 336 19.94 -13.81 14.00
CA SER A 336 19.52 -13.44 15.35
C SER A 336 18.25 -14.18 15.78
N ALA A 337 17.28 -14.31 14.87
CA ALA A 337 16.05 -15.06 15.10
C ALA A 337 16.34 -16.53 15.38
N GLN A 338 17.24 -17.15 14.62
CA GLN A 338 17.68 -18.53 14.84
C GLN A 338 18.36 -18.72 16.20
N ARG A 339 19.21 -17.77 16.63
CA ARG A 339 19.85 -17.82 17.95
C ARG A 339 18.82 -17.74 19.08
N LEU A 340 17.87 -16.81 18.99
CA LEU A 340 16.74 -16.72 19.93
C LEU A 340 15.91 -18.01 19.96
N ALA A 341 15.57 -18.56 18.80
CA ALA A 341 14.81 -19.80 18.71
C ALA A 341 15.57 -20.99 19.30
N LYS A 342 16.89 -21.04 19.15
CA LYS A 342 17.73 -22.07 19.78
C LYS A 342 17.71 -21.94 21.30
N ARG A 343 17.78 -20.72 21.85
CA ARG A 343 17.76 -20.48 23.30
C ARG A 343 16.39 -20.75 23.91
N TYR A 344 15.34 -20.19 23.33
CA TYR A 344 13.98 -20.25 23.86
C TYR A 344 13.11 -21.30 23.17
N GLN A 345 13.73 -22.36 22.64
CA GLN A 345 13.07 -23.36 21.82
C GLN A 345 11.83 -23.99 22.49
N ALA A 346 11.87 -24.13 23.83
CA ALA A 346 10.76 -24.64 24.62
C ALA A 346 9.48 -23.79 24.52
N LYS A 347 9.60 -22.48 24.23
CA LYS A 347 8.49 -21.54 24.09
C LYS A 347 7.75 -21.67 22.76
N ILE A 348 8.40 -22.23 21.73
CA ILE A 348 7.82 -22.36 20.38
C ILE A 348 7.56 -23.80 19.94
N LYS A 349 8.26 -24.79 20.51
CA LYS A 349 8.06 -26.22 20.19
C LYS A 349 6.72 -26.78 20.65
N ASN A 350 6.15 -26.23 21.71
CA ASN A 350 4.89 -26.69 22.28
C ASN A 350 3.81 -25.64 21.99
N THR A 351 2.81 -26.01 21.19
CA THR A 351 1.69 -25.13 20.81
C THR A 351 1.02 -24.52 22.05
N ALA A 352 0.88 -25.28 23.14
CA ALA A 352 0.30 -24.76 24.38
C ALA A 352 1.16 -23.66 25.03
N ALA A 353 2.49 -23.80 25.03
CA ALA A 353 3.40 -22.80 25.59
C ALA A 353 3.47 -21.53 24.72
N LEU A 354 3.35 -21.71 23.41
CA LEU A 354 3.27 -20.63 22.44
C LEU A 354 1.99 -19.81 22.66
N ASP A 355 0.83 -20.48 22.72
CA ASP A 355 -0.46 -19.82 22.94
C ASP A 355 -0.55 -19.19 24.35
N GLU A 356 0.01 -19.84 25.38
CA GLU A 356 0.09 -19.25 26.73
C GLU A 356 0.89 -17.93 26.71
N THR A 357 2.00 -17.87 25.96
CA THR A 357 2.80 -16.65 25.87
C THR A 357 2.05 -15.56 25.09
N ILE A 358 1.31 -15.92 24.04
CA ILE A 358 0.43 -14.98 23.33
C ILE A 358 -0.64 -14.42 24.27
N ASP A 359 -1.26 -15.24 25.10
CA ASP A 359 -2.25 -14.80 26.09
C ASP A 359 -1.64 -13.84 27.12
N GLN A 360 -0.38 -14.06 27.52
CA GLN A 360 0.35 -13.15 28.41
C GLN A 360 0.59 -11.79 27.74
N ILE A 361 0.98 -11.77 26.47
CA ILE A 361 1.14 -10.54 25.69
C ILE A 361 -0.21 -9.81 25.59
N GLU A 362 -1.29 -10.51 25.28
CA GLU A 362 -2.63 -9.94 25.15
C GLU A 362 -3.13 -9.31 26.45
N LYS A 363 -2.94 -10.01 27.58
CA LYS A 363 -3.25 -9.49 28.93
C LYS A 363 -2.42 -8.25 29.25
N TYR A 364 -1.12 -8.28 28.94
CA TYR A 364 -0.23 -7.15 29.17
C TYR A 364 -0.70 -5.91 28.40
N LEU A 365 -0.90 -6.01 27.07
CA LEU A 365 -1.35 -4.89 26.24
C LEU A 365 -2.73 -4.38 26.66
N SER A 366 -3.66 -5.29 26.97
CA SER A 366 -5.00 -4.92 27.45
C SER A 366 -4.94 -4.14 28.78
N SER A 367 -4.01 -4.51 29.67
CA SER A 367 -3.80 -3.78 30.92
C SER A 367 -3.26 -2.37 30.69
N LEU A 368 -2.37 -2.19 29.70
CA LEU A 368 -1.84 -0.88 29.32
C LEU A 368 -2.93 0.04 28.76
N VAL A 369 -3.74 -0.47 27.82
CA VAL A 369 -4.86 0.28 27.23
C VAL A 369 -5.87 0.68 28.31
N LYS A 370 -6.19 -0.23 29.25
CA LYS A 370 -7.09 0.06 30.37
C LYS A 370 -6.53 1.13 31.30
N LYS A 371 -5.21 1.11 31.57
CA LYS A 371 -4.54 2.09 32.44
C LYS A 371 -4.37 3.45 31.76
N SER A 372 -4.06 3.45 30.47
CA SER A 372 -3.81 4.65 29.66
C SER A 372 -4.13 4.36 28.19
N PRO A 373 -5.30 4.78 27.67
CA PRO A 373 -5.73 4.52 26.30
C PRO A 373 -5.08 5.51 25.32
N THR A 374 -3.76 5.52 25.25
CA THR A 374 -3.01 6.32 24.25
C THR A 374 -3.11 5.67 22.88
N ASN A 375 -2.90 6.46 21.81
CA ASN A 375 -2.84 5.93 20.45
C ASN A 375 -1.78 4.82 20.32
N ILE A 376 -0.63 4.99 21.00
CA ILE A 376 0.46 3.98 21.03
C ILE A 376 -0.04 2.65 21.58
N ASN A 377 -0.67 2.65 22.77
CA ASN A 377 -1.13 1.42 23.41
C ASN A 377 -2.24 0.73 22.60
N GLN A 378 -3.15 1.52 22.02
CA GLN A 378 -4.25 1.00 21.21
C GLN A 378 -3.75 0.41 19.88
N ALA A 379 -2.80 1.07 19.19
CA ALA A 379 -2.20 0.54 17.98
C ALA A 379 -1.33 -0.70 18.26
N ALA A 380 -0.57 -0.74 19.36
CA ALA A 380 0.16 -1.95 19.76
C ALA A 380 -0.77 -3.15 19.99
N GLN A 381 -1.95 -2.93 20.59
CA GLN A 381 -2.96 -3.98 20.76
C GLN A 381 -3.53 -4.47 19.42
N ARG A 382 -3.77 -3.56 18.45
CA ARG A 382 -4.21 -3.94 17.09
C ARG A 382 -3.11 -4.66 16.31
N ALA A 383 -1.84 -4.29 16.51
CA ALA A 383 -0.69 -4.98 15.93
C ALA A 383 -0.68 -6.47 16.30
N LEU A 384 -0.95 -6.79 17.58
CA LEU A 384 -1.04 -8.18 18.04
C LEU A 384 -2.09 -8.98 17.26
N VAL A 385 -3.26 -8.39 16.98
CA VAL A 385 -4.31 -9.05 16.18
C VAL A 385 -3.79 -9.37 14.78
N SER A 386 -3.12 -8.42 14.13
CA SER A 386 -2.52 -8.60 12.80
C SER A 386 -1.43 -9.69 12.80
N LEU A 387 -0.53 -9.68 13.78
CA LEU A 387 0.57 -10.65 13.90
C LEU A 387 0.08 -12.07 14.25
N LYS A 388 -1.10 -12.20 14.88
CA LYS A 388 -1.74 -13.50 15.17
C LYS A 388 -2.43 -14.11 13.95
N THR A 389 -2.97 -13.29 13.04
CA THR A 389 -3.85 -13.75 11.95
C THR A 389 -3.16 -13.83 10.59
N LYS A 390 -2.15 -13.00 10.33
CA LYS A 390 -1.44 -12.99 9.05
C LYS A 390 -0.33 -14.05 9.02
N SER A 391 -0.28 -14.83 7.95
CA SER A 391 0.75 -15.84 7.73
C SER A 391 1.98 -15.23 7.06
N PHE A 392 3.10 -15.18 7.79
CA PHE A 392 4.42 -14.94 7.23
C PHE A 392 5.43 -15.81 7.95
N THR A 393 6.35 -16.40 7.19
CA THR A 393 7.51 -17.16 7.69
C THR A 393 8.74 -16.62 6.99
N ASP A 394 9.75 -16.25 7.77
CA ASP A 394 11.03 -15.80 7.23
C ASP A 394 11.75 -16.97 6.55
N PRO A 395 12.11 -16.89 5.27
CA PRO A 395 12.66 -18.02 4.51
C PRO A 395 14.04 -18.46 5.01
N THR A 396 14.80 -17.59 5.67
CA THR A 396 16.16 -17.93 6.15
C THR A 396 16.12 -18.58 7.53
N SER A 397 15.37 -18.00 8.47
CA SER A 397 15.24 -18.54 9.83
C SER A 397 14.21 -19.66 9.96
N GLN A 398 13.28 -19.76 9.02
CA GLN A 398 12.13 -20.67 9.04
C GLN A 398 11.20 -20.44 10.25
N LEU A 399 11.21 -19.23 10.82
CA LEU A 399 10.34 -18.83 11.91
C LEU A 399 9.18 -17.99 11.40
N SER A 400 7.99 -18.27 11.89
CA SER A 400 6.82 -17.45 11.67
C SER A 400 6.86 -16.15 12.49
N LEU A 401 6.11 -15.12 12.06
CA LEU A 401 5.92 -13.90 12.86
C LEU A 401 5.39 -14.20 14.27
N LYS A 402 4.47 -15.17 14.38
CA LYS A 402 3.88 -15.58 15.66
C LYS A 402 4.94 -16.16 16.60
N GLU A 403 5.80 -17.04 16.08
CA GLU A 403 6.90 -17.61 16.85
C GLU A 403 7.91 -16.53 17.25
N LEU A 404 8.31 -15.65 16.32
CA LEU A 404 9.24 -14.58 16.62
C LEU A 404 8.71 -13.63 17.70
N LEU A 405 7.43 -13.29 17.64
CA LEU A 405 6.76 -12.45 18.65
C LEU A 405 6.86 -13.09 20.05
N VAL A 406 6.61 -14.40 20.15
CA VAL A 406 6.74 -15.16 21.41
C VAL A 406 8.17 -15.22 21.90
N LEU A 407 9.13 -15.49 21.02
CA LEU A 407 10.56 -15.48 21.35
C LEU A 407 11.00 -14.11 21.85
N THR A 408 10.48 -13.05 21.22
CA THR A 408 10.81 -11.66 21.58
C THR A 408 10.34 -11.33 22.99
N PHE A 409 9.08 -11.68 23.30
CA PHE A 409 8.53 -11.48 24.62
C PHE A 409 9.21 -12.35 25.68
N ALA A 410 9.58 -13.59 25.34
CA ALA A 410 10.34 -14.46 26.23
C ALA A 410 11.73 -13.88 26.55
N ALA A 411 12.44 -13.36 25.54
CA ALA A 411 13.74 -12.71 25.73
C ALA A 411 13.66 -11.47 26.64
N ILE A 412 12.58 -10.70 26.57
CA ILE A 412 12.34 -9.56 27.47
C ILE A 412 12.08 -10.01 28.91
N HIS A 413 11.61 -11.24 29.13
CA HIS A 413 11.35 -11.77 30.47
C HIS A 413 12.50 -12.60 31.04
N ASP A 414 13.57 -12.80 30.29
CA ASP A 414 14.77 -13.49 30.77
C ASP A 414 15.66 -12.51 31.54
N ASP A 415 15.51 -12.49 32.87
CA ASP A 415 16.30 -11.62 33.76
C ASP A 415 17.81 -11.94 33.74
N GLU A 416 18.23 -13.12 33.29
CA GLU A 416 19.64 -13.51 33.22
C GLU A 416 20.32 -12.98 31.96
N GLN A 417 19.60 -12.93 30.84
CA GLN A 417 20.14 -12.53 29.54
C GLN A 417 19.78 -11.09 29.16
N ARG A 418 18.66 -10.55 29.67
CA ARG A 418 18.22 -9.20 29.33
C ARG A 418 19.20 -8.14 29.84
N ILE A 419 19.57 -7.24 28.95
CA ILE A 419 20.35 -6.05 29.22
C ILE A 419 19.38 -4.89 29.46
N GLY A 420 19.52 -4.20 30.61
CA GLY A 420 18.64 -3.11 31.00
C GLY A 420 17.42 -3.54 31.82
N THR A 421 16.53 -2.59 32.10
CA THR A 421 15.34 -2.85 32.93
C THR A 421 14.26 -3.56 32.13
N ARG A 422 13.42 -4.34 32.82
CA ARG A 422 12.28 -5.01 32.18
C ARG A 422 11.26 -3.99 31.69
N GLU A 423 11.03 -2.93 32.45
CA GLU A 423 10.12 -1.85 32.10
C GLU A 423 10.53 -1.15 30.81
N ASP A 424 11.82 -0.81 30.64
CA ASP A 424 12.32 -0.20 29.41
C ASP A 424 12.20 -1.14 28.22
N ALA A 425 12.53 -2.43 28.42
CA ALA A 425 12.44 -3.44 27.37
C ALA A 425 10.99 -3.70 26.92
N LEU A 426 10.05 -3.74 27.87
CA LEU A 426 8.63 -3.80 27.57
C LEU A 426 8.13 -2.51 26.90
N GLY A 427 8.70 -1.35 27.25
CA GLY A 427 8.46 -0.09 26.55
C GLY A 427 8.88 -0.15 25.08
N GLN A 428 10.09 -0.66 24.80
CA GLN A 428 10.58 -0.87 23.43
C GLN A 428 9.73 -1.88 22.66
N PHE A 429 9.26 -2.93 23.32
CA PHE A 429 8.35 -3.90 22.71
C PHE A 429 7.01 -3.29 22.29
N VAL A 430 6.38 -2.50 23.18
CA VAL A 430 5.14 -1.77 22.86
C VAL A 430 5.38 -0.77 21.73
N GLN A 431 6.50 -0.06 21.77
CA GLN A 431 6.88 0.87 20.71
C GLN A 431 7.09 0.14 19.37
N GLY A 432 7.70 -1.05 19.37
CA GLY A 432 7.83 -1.90 18.18
C GLY A 432 6.49 -2.31 17.60
N LEU A 433 5.55 -2.77 18.43
CA LEU A 433 4.19 -3.11 18.00
C LEU A 433 3.44 -1.90 17.44
N TYR A 434 3.60 -0.73 18.06
CA TYR A 434 3.07 0.53 17.56
C TYR A 434 3.63 0.86 16.16
N GLU A 435 4.95 0.81 15.99
CA GLU A 435 5.61 1.04 14.69
C GLU A 435 5.21 -0.01 13.64
N ILE A 436 4.93 -1.25 14.04
CA ILE A 436 4.40 -2.26 13.13
C ILE A 436 3.01 -1.86 12.61
N GLN A 437 2.12 -1.42 13.49
CA GLN A 437 0.75 -1.08 13.13
C GLN A 437 0.63 0.28 12.43
N ARG A 438 1.52 1.23 12.73
CA ARG A 438 1.43 2.64 12.32
C ARG A 438 2.60 3.11 11.49
N GLY A 439 3.53 2.25 11.10
CA GLY A 439 4.84 2.69 10.59
C GLY A 439 4.77 3.59 9.36
N TYR A 440 3.84 3.37 8.43
CA TYR A 440 3.65 4.28 7.29
C TYR A 440 2.85 5.56 7.63
N ASN A 441 2.31 5.66 8.85
CA ASN A 441 1.80 6.92 9.40
C ASN A 441 2.92 7.79 10.02
N LEU A 442 4.10 7.22 10.28
CA LEU A 442 5.22 7.90 10.93
C LEU A 442 6.11 8.61 9.90
N SER A 443 6.69 9.76 10.28
CA SER A 443 7.81 10.34 9.52
C SER A 443 9.12 9.59 9.76
N GLU A 444 10.17 9.90 8.99
CA GLU A 444 11.53 9.35 9.19
C GLU A 444 12.06 9.55 10.63
N SER A 445 11.68 10.65 11.28
CA SER A 445 12.00 10.94 12.69
C SER A 445 11.09 10.22 13.71
N GLY A 446 10.22 9.31 13.27
CA GLY A 446 9.30 8.55 14.13
C GLY A 446 8.07 9.33 14.62
N ILE A 447 7.75 10.49 14.04
CA ILE A 447 6.64 11.33 14.48
C ILE A 447 5.37 10.95 13.72
N ASP A 448 4.31 10.57 14.44
CA ASP A 448 2.98 10.34 13.89
C ASP A 448 2.31 11.68 13.59
N LYS A 449 2.39 12.11 12.33
CA LYS A 449 1.78 13.35 11.87
C LYS A 449 0.27 13.21 11.63
N LYS A 450 -0.25 11.97 11.67
CA LYS A 450 -1.61 11.63 11.24
C LYS A 450 -2.33 10.74 12.27
N PRO A 451 -2.37 11.10 13.56
CA PRO A 451 -2.84 10.23 14.64
C PRO A 451 -4.35 9.91 14.59
N LYS A 452 -5.12 10.61 13.74
CA LYS A 452 -6.56 10.41 13.53
C LYS A 452 -6.90 9.66 12.25
N GLU A 453 -5.92 9.42 11.37
CA GLU A 453 -6.11 8.66 10.14
C GLU A 453 -6.07 7.14 10.41
N PRO A 454 -6.65 6.32 9.53
CA PRO A 454 -6.55 4.86 9.62
C PRO A 454 -5.10 4.37 9.73
N ASP A 455 -4.93 3.20 10.32
CA ASP A 455 -3.63 2.56 10.45
C ASP A 455 -3.06 2.18 9.08
N LEU A 456 -1.80 2.55 8.85
CA LEU A 456 -1.02 2.14 7.70
C LEU A 456 0.14 1.27 8.23
N PRO A 457 -0.09 -0.05 8.40
CA PRO A 457 0.90 -0.95 8.96
C PRO A 457 2.04 -1.24 7.99
N ILE A 458 3.23 -1.49 8.52
CA ILE A 458 4.37 -1.91 7.69
C ILE A 458 4.18 -3.32 7.13
N CYS A 459 4.92 -3.66 6.08
CA CYS A 459 4.89 -4.99 5.47
C CYS A 459 5.31 -6.10 6.47
N LEU A 460 4.90 -7.36 6.20
CA LEU A 460 5.18 -8.50 7.08
C LEU A 460 6.69 -8.80 7.28
N PRO A 461 7.55 -8.75 6.23
CA PRO A 461 8.99 -8.83 6.43
C PRO A 461 9.54 -7.67 7.28
N GLY A 462 9.01 -6.46 7.07
CA GLY A 462 9.35 -5.28 7.88
C GLY A 462 8.97 -5.47 9.34
N ALA A 463 7.82 -6.08 9.63
CA ALA A 463 7.39 -6.42 10.98
C ALA A 463 8.32 -7.44 11.65
N PHE A 464 8.81 -8.43 10.89
CA PHE A 464 9.77 -9.42 11.37
C PHE A 464 11.08 -8.74 11.80
N ASN A 465 11.63 -7.89 10.93
CA ASN A 465 12.83 -7.10 11.23
C ASN A 465 12.63 -6.19 12.43
N LYS A 466 11.47 -5.52 12.51
CA LYS A 466 11.16 -4.55 13.57
C LYS A 466 11.14 -5.19 14.96
N LEU A 467 10.65 -6.43 15.10
CA LEU A 467 10.68 -7.16 16.37
C LEU A 467 12.10 -7.37 16.88
N LEU A 468 13.04 -7.70 15.99
CA LEU A 468 14.45 -7.86 16.39
C LEU A 468 15.18 -6.54 16.53
N GLU A 469 14.86 -5.52 15.74
CA GLU A 469 15.38 -4.17 15.92
C GLU A 469 15.13 -3.67 17.35
N LYS A 470 13.91 -3.87 17.88
CA LYS A 470 13.61 -3.47 19.26
C LYS A 470 14.31 -4.30 20.33
N LEU A 471 14.78 -5.49 19.99
CA LEU A 471 15.63 -6.30 20.88
C LEU A 471 17.12 -6.02 20.74
N GLN A 472 17.53 -5.31 19.70
CA GLN A 472 18.92 -4.91 19.54
C GLN A 472 19.31 -4.10 20.78
N THR A 473 20.45 -4.43 21.38
CA THR A 473 20.94 -3.89 22.68
C THR A 473 20.22 -4.36 23.95
N ILE A 474 19.06 -5.03 23.84
CA ILE A 474 18.31 -5.61 24.96
C ILE A 474 18.69 -7.08 25.21
N HIS A 475 19.06 -7.83 24.17
CA HIS A 475 19.38 -9.25 24.31
C HIS A 475 20.66 -9.61 23.53
N PRO A 476 21.62 -10.34 24.15
CA PRO A 476 22.94 -10.61 23.55
C PRO A 476 22.88 -11.47 22.29
N ASP A 477 21.84 -12.30 22.13
CA ASP A 477 21.68 -13.11 20.91
C ASP A 477 21.20 -12.28 19.70
N VAL A 478 20.82 -11.01 19.87
CA VAL A 478 20.31 -10.16 18.80
C VAL A 478 21.40 -9.18 18.35
N GLU A 479 21.89 -9.39 17.14
CA GLU A 479 22.90 -8.57 16.49
C GLU A 479 22.42 -8.25 15.08
N ILE A 480 22.12 -6.98 14.83
CA ILE A 480 21.78 -6.48 13.49
C ILE A 480 23.02 -5.79 12.94
N ARG A 481 23.57 -6.36 11.88
CA ARG A 481 24.78 -5.85 11.22
C ARG A 481 24.37 -4.91 10.09
N PHE A 482 24.71 -3.65 10.25
CA PHE A 482 24.57 -2.66 9.20
C PHE A 482 25.89 -2.59 8.41
N ILE A 483 25.85 -2.92 7.11
CA ILE A 483 26.98 -2.62 6.21
C ILE A 483 26.84 -1.16 5.79
N THR A 484 27.77 -0.32 6.23
CA THR A 484 27.75 1.14 5.96
C THR A 484 29.07 1.61 5.34
N LYS A 485 29.04 2.75 4.64
CA LYS A 485 30.26 3.42 4.14
C LYS A 485 31.24 3.74 5.28
N ASP A 486 30.74 4.05 6.49
CA ASP A 486 31.57 4.26 7.68
C ASP A 486 32.32 2.99 8.11
N LEU A 487 31.68 1.82 7.99
CA LEU A 487 32.33 0.54 8.28
C LEU A 487 33.41 0.21 7.24
N ALA A 488 33.13 0.49 5.95
CA ALA A 488 34.12 0.37 4.88
C ALA A 488 35.34 1.26 5.18
N ALA A 489 35.11 2.53 5.54
CA ALA A 489 36.16 3.49 5.87
C ALA A 489 37.03 3.06 7.06
N LYS A 490 36.45 2.39 8.06
CA LYS A 490 37.23 1.80 9.17
C LYS A 490 38.05 0.59 8.74
N LYS A 491 37.56 -0.20 7.78
CA LYS A 491 38.22 -1.43 7.33
C LYS A 491 39.35 -1.18 6.33
N LEU A 492 39.21 -0.20 5.45
CA LEU A 492 40.18 0.09 4.39
C LEU A 492 41.63 0.22 4.92
N PRO A 493 41.94 1.02 5.97
CA PRO A 493 43.31 1.13 6.47
C PRO A 493 43.88 -0.18 7.04
N THR A 494 43.02 -1.02 7.60
CA THR A 494 43.42 -2.33 8.16
C THR A 494 43.78 -3.29 7.03
N LEU A 495 42.91 -3.38 6.02
CA LEU A 495 43.13 -4.23 4.85
C LEU A 495 44.36 -3.78 4.03
N VAL A 496 44.55 -2.47 3.85
CA VAL A 496 45.73 -1.94 3.18
C VAL A 496 47.01 -2.31 3.93
N ASN A 497 47.01 -2.25 5.27
CA ASN A 497 48.13 -2.71 6.09
C ASN A 497 48.42 -4.21 5.90
N GLU A 498 47.39 -5.06 5.94
CA GLU A 498 47.52 -6.51 5.76
C GLU A 498 48.12 -6.83 4.38
N LEU A 499 47.52 -6.30 3.31
CA LEU A 499 47.95 -6.58 1.94
C LEU A 499 49.32 -5.98 1.61
N ALA A 500 49.65 -4.80 2.16
CA ALA A 500 50.99 -4.22 2.04
C ALA A 500 52.04 -5.09 2.75
N ASN A 501 51.74 -5.57 3.95
CA ASN A 501 52.66 -6.43 4.70
C ASN A 501 52.85 -7.78 4.02
N ASP A 502 51.79 -8.37 3.47
CA ASP A 502 51.86 -9.60 2.68
C ASP A 502 52.70 -9.39 1.41
N TYR A 503 52.50 -8.28 0.70
CA TYR A 503 53.28 -7.93 -0.49
C TYR A 503 54.78 -7.81 -0.16
N LEU A 504 55.13 -7.02 0.86
CA LEU A 504 56.51 -6.83 1.30
C LEU A 504 57.13 -8.13 1.83
N SER A 505 56.38 -8.94 2.56
CA SER A 505 56.84 -10.24 3.07
C SER A 505 57.16 -11.20 1.93
N ASN A 506 56.29 -11.26 0.92
CA ASN A 506 56.50 -12.10 -0.25
C ASN A 506 57.75 -11.69 -1.02
N LEU A 507 57.98 -10.39 -1.22
CA LEU A 507 59.22 -9.90 -1.85
C LEU A 507 60.46 -10.24 -1.03
N ALA A 508 60.41 -10.07 0.30
CA ALA A 508 61.54 -10.41 1.17
C ALA A 508 61.86 -11.92 1.13
N ASN A 509 60.83 -12.78 1.14
CA ASN A 509 60.98 -14.24 1.15
C ASN A 509 61.40 -14.83 -0.20
N THR A 510 61.06 -14.16 -1.31
CA THR A 510 61.39 -14.64 -2.67
C THR A 510 62.72 -14.10 -3.21
N ALA A 511 63.39 -13.20 -2.48
CA ALA A 511 64.70 -12.68 -2.83
C ALA A 511 65.77 -13.80 -2.85
N LYS A 512 66.46 -13.99 -3.98
CA LYS A 512 67.44 -15.09 -4.16
C LYS A 512 68.85 -14.60 -4.44
N ALA A 513 69.03 -13.37 -4.92
CA ALA A 513 70.33 -12.82 -5.30
C ALA A 513 70.60 -11.46 -4.65
N ALA A 514 71.87 -11.06 -4.61
CA ALA A 514 72.34 -9.79 -4.05
C ALA A 514 71.61 -8.56 -4.62
N LYS A 515 71.28 -8.59 -5.92
CA LYS A 515 70.51 -7.53 -6.59
C LYS A 515 69.10 -7.39 -6.02
N ASP A 516 68.47 -8.49 -5.61
CA ASP A 516 67.12 -8.52 -5.05
C ASP A 516 67.14 -7.91 -3.64
N PHE A 517 68.19 -8.20 -2.87
CA PHE A 517 68.42 -7.59 -1.55
C PHE A 517 68.60 -6.06 -1.64
N LEU A 518 69.42 -5.58 -2.58
CA LEU A 518 69.63 -4.15 -2.79
C LEU A 518 68.35 -3.46 -3.29
N GLY A 519 67.63 -4.09 -4.21
CA GLY A 519 66.35 -3.60 -4.70
C GLY A 519 65.29 -3.49 -3.59
N PHE A 520 65.19 -4.52 -2.75
CA PHE A 520 64.27 -4.51 -1.61
C PHE A 520 64.68 -3.47 -0.55
N THR A 521 65.97 -3.29 -0.28
CA THR A 521 66.44 -2.26 0.66
C THR A 521 66.07 -0.87 0.16
N HIS A 522 66.24 -0.60 -1.13
CA HIS A 522 65.83 0.66 -1.75
C HIS A 522 64.31 0.87 -1.71
N LEU A 523 63.53 -0.19 -1.97
CA LEU A 523 62.08 -0.20 -1.83
C LEU A 523 61.67 0.19 -0.40
N MET A 524 62.25 -0.43 0.62
CA MET A 524 61.94 -0.14 2.02
C MET A 524 62.26 1.30 2.42
N ASP A 525 63.35 1.87 1.89
CA ASP A 525 63.68 3.28 2.14
C ASP A 525 62.67 4.24 1.50
N LYS A 526 62.14 3.89 0.32
CA LYS A 526 61.07 4.66 -0.31
C LYS A 526 59.75 4.52 0.44
N VAL A 527 59.35 3.30 0.80
CA VAL A 527 58.13 3.06 1.61
C VAL A 527 58.17 3.79 2.96
N LYS A 528 59.34 3.89 3.60
CA LYS A 528 59.49 4.68 4.85
C LYS A 528 59.31 6.19 4.66
N LYS A 529 59.58 6.71 3.46
CA LYS A 529 59.53 8.15 3.15
C LYS A 529 58.21 8.57 2.54
N GLU A 530 57.68 7.75 1.63
CA GLU A 530 56.53 8.02 0.78
C GLU A 530 55.29 7.23 1.23
N GLY A 531 55.43 6.31 2.20
CA GLY A 531 54.31 5.54 2.74
C GLY A 531 53.77 4.48 1.79
N VAL A 532 52.48 4.16 1.94
CA VAL A 532 51.76 3.19 1.09
C VAL A 532 51.72 3.64 -0.36
N GLU A 533 51.65 4.95 -0.62
CA GLU A 533 51.53 5.52 -1.97
C GLU A 533 52.52 4.88 -2.96
N PHE A 534 53.77 4.68 -2.53
CA PHE A 534 54.82 4.10 -3.37
C PHE A 534 54.54 2.66 -3.84
N ILE A 535 53.84 1.86 -3.02
CA ILE A 535 53.52 0.45 -3.32
C ILE A 535 52.05 0.24 -3.62
N PHE A 536 51.22 1.28 -3.55
CA PHE A 536 49.76 1.14 -3.61
C PHE A 536 49.32 0.48 -4.90
N ASN A 537 49.87 0.90 -6.04
CA ASN A 537 49.56 0.30 -7.35
C ASN A 537 49.79 -1.23 -7.41
N ALA A 538 50.73 -1.76 -6.61
CA ALA A 538 50.99 -3.21 -6.58
C ALA A 538 49.97 -4.01 -5.75
N ILE A 539 49.24 -3.35 -4.85
CA ILE A 539 48.23 -3.97 -3.98
C ILE A 539 46.81 -3.52 -4.29
N LYS A 540 46.64 -2.43 -5.05
CA LYS A 540 45.38 -1.74 -5.32
C LYS A 540 44.31 -2.66 -5.87
N ASP A 541 44.63 -3.50 -6.86
CA ASP A 541 43.63 -4.40 -7.43
C ASP A 541 43.08 -5.35 -6.38
N LYS A 542 43.94 -5.92 -5.52
CA LYS A 542 43.51 -6.80 -4.42
C LYS A 542 42.72 -6.05 -3.35
N VAL A 543 43.14 -4.84 -3.00
CA VAL A 543 42.39 -3.97 -2.07
C VAL A 543 41.00 -3.70 -2.65
N THR A 544 40.92 -3.36 -3.93
CA THR A 544 39.67 -3.12 -4.67
C THR A 544 38.79 -4.35 -4.64
N GLU A 545 39.29 -5.55 -4.97
CA GLU A 545 38.49 -6.79 -4.92
C GLU A 545 37.99 -7.09 -3.51
N CYS A 546 38.86 -7.04 -2.50
CA CYS A 546 38.47 -7.38 -1.13
C CYS A 546 37.44 -6.42 -0.54
N ILE A 547 37.59 -5.11 -0.78
CA ILE A 547 36.58 -4.12 -0.38
C ILE A 547 35.31 -4.30 -1.22
N TRP A 548 35.43 -4.52 -2.53
CA TRP A 548 34.27 -4.71 -3.40
C TRP A 548 33.46 -5.95 -2.99
N ASP A 549 34.10 -7.09 -2.73
CA ASP A 549 33.40 -8.31 -2.33
C ASP A 549 32.55 -8.13 -1.07
N GLU A 550 33.02 -7.32 -0.13
CA GLU A 550 32.38 -7.10 1.17
C GLU A 550 31.46 -5.87 1.20
N PHE A 551 31.79 -4.81 0.46
CA PHE A 551 31.14 -3.50 0.50
C PHE A 551 30.56 -3.06 -0.86
N LYS A 552 30.53 -3.91 -1.89
CA LYS A 552 29.74 -3.65 -3.13
C LYS A 552 28.27 -3.33 -2.85
N THR A 553 27.83 -3.62 -1.63
CA THR A 553 26.52 -3.33 -1.07
C THR A 553 26.33 -1.89 -0.61
N VAL A 554 27.35 -1.03 -0.65
CA VAL A 554 27.25 0.40 -0.29
C VAL A 554 27.82 1.31 -1.37
N TYR A 555 28.34 0.72 -2.44
CA TYR A 555 28.84 1.40 -3.62
C TYR A 555 28.11 0.87 -4.86
N PRO A 556 27.72 1.74 -5.78
CA PRO A 556 26.86 1.32 -6.87
C PRO A 556 27.57 0.50 -7.93
N ASP A 557 28.78 0.88 -8.31
CA ASP A 557 29.60 0.15 -9.25
C ASP A 557 31.06 0.19 -8.84
N LYS A 558 31.83 -0.80 -9.29
CA LYS A 558 33.28 -0.82 -9.05
C LYS A 558 33.99 0.32 -9.77
N SER A 559 33.35 0.89 -10.80
CA SER A 559 33.82 2.05 -11.55
C SER A 559 33.20 3.36 -11.07
N ALA A 560 32.38 3.33 -10.02
CA ALA A 560 31.73 4.53 -9.49
C ALA A 560 32.78 5.53 -8.98
N PRO A 561 32.63 6.84 -9.26
CA PRO A 561 33.61 7.84 -8.84
C PRO A 561 33.87 7.85 -7.34
N ASP A 562 32.81 7.66 -6.53
CA ASP A 562 32.90 7.65 -5.08
C ASP A 562 33.63 6.42 -4.53
N PHE A 563 33.46 5.26 -5.17
CA PHE A 563 34.18 4.03 -4.83
C PHE A 563 35.65 4.11 -5.24
N ILE A 564 35.93 4.63 -6.44
CA ILE A 564 37.31 4.84 -6.90
C ILE A 564 38.01 5.79 -5.93
N GLU A 565 37.44 6.96 -5.64
CA GLU A 565 38.02 7.93 -4.71
C GLU A 565 38.23 7.32 -3.31
N PHE A 566 37.27 6.52 -2.84
CA PHE A 566 37.40 5.79 -1.59
C PHE A 566 38.59 4.83 -1.58
N ILE A 567 38.75 3.99 -2.62
CA ILE A 567 39.90 3.08 -2.72
C ILE A 567 41.21 3.88 -2.82
N GLU A 568 41.26 4.94 -3.62
CA GLU A 568 42.44 5.80 -3.77
C GLU A 568 42.84 6.46 -2.44
N SER A 569 41.90 6.74 -1.54
CA SER A 569 42.20 7.23 -0.20
C SER A 569 43.07 6.25 0.62
N GLY A 570 43.16 4.99 0.19
CA GLY A 570 44.04 3.97 0.77
C GLY A 570 45.52 4.37 0.74
N ILE A 571 45.96 5.25 -0.16
CA ILE A 571 47.34 5.76 -0.21
C ILE A 571 47.75 6.48 1.09
N TYR A 572 46.78 7.05 1.81
CA TYR A 572 47.01 7.77 3.06
C TYR A 572 47.08 6.85 4.29
N THR A 573 47.02 5.52 4.10
CA THR A 573 47.13 4.56 5.19
C THR A 573 48.54 4.58 5.79
N GLU A 574 48.64 4.74 7.10
CA GLU A 574 49.91 4.58 7.80
C GLU A 574 50.27 3.09 7.93
N LEU A 575 51.44 2.70 7.41
CA LEU A 575 51.97 1.34 7.56
C LEU A 575 52.50 1.10 8.95
N LYS A 576 51.94 0.07 9.59
CA LYS A 576 52.41 -0.43 10.88
C LYS A 576 53.54 -1.44 10.65
N GLN A 577 54.45 -1.55 11.62
CA GLN A 577 55.39 -2.68 11.73
C GLN A 577 56.44 -2.83 10.60
N LEU A 578 56.84 -1.74 9.93
CA LEU A 578 57.93 -1.77 8.93
C LEU A 578 59.29 -2.29 9.45
N LYS A 579 59.48 -2.35 10.77
CA LYS A 579 60.71 -2.85 11.42
C LYS A 579 60.83 -4.38 11.36
N ASP A 580 59.72 -5.08 11.18
CA ASP A 580 59.66 -6.54 11.26
C ASP A 580 60.22 -7.23 10.01
N PHE A 581 60.46 -6.46 8.94
CA PHE A 581 61.10 -6.93 7.70
C PHE A 581 62.62 -7.02 7.79
N GLN A 582 63.25 -6.33 8.76
CA GLN A 582 64.71 -6.32 8.89
C GLN A 582 65.27 -7.72 9.27
N PRO A 583 64.69 -8.45 10.25
CA PRO A 583 65.08 -9.84 10.51
C PRO A 583 64.90 -10.78 9.31
N LEU A 584 63.79 -10.64 8.57
CA LEU A 584 63.50 -11.46 7.38
C LEU A 584 64.59 -11.28 6.31
N LEU A 585 64.99 -10.04 6.05
CA LEU A 585 66.06 -9.72 5.11
C LEU A 585 67.42 -10.28 5.55
N THR A 586 67.81 -10.07 6.81
CA THR A 586 69.13 -10.51 7.31
C THR A 586 69.27 -12.03 7.33
N ASN A 587 68.16 -12.77 7.36
CA ASN A 587 68.16 -14.23 7.32
C ASN A 587 68.03 -14.80 5.89
N SER A 588 67.81 -13.96 4.88
CA SER A 588 67.57 -14.38 3.49
C SER A 588 68.83 -14.89 2.78
N ILE A 589 68.63 -15.73 1.76
CA ILE A 589 69.70 -16.20 0.86
C ILE A 589 70.32 -15.02 0.09
N ALA A 590 69.49 -14.06 -0.33
CA ALA A 590 69.93 -12.86 -1.03
C ALA A 590 70.91 -11.99 -0.22
N TYR A 591 70.70 -11.87 1.10
CA TYR A 591 71.63 -11.15 1.97
C TYR A 591 72.99 -11.87 2.08
N ARG A 592 72.98 -13.20 2.20
CA ARG A 592 74.22 -14.00 2.23
C ARG A 592 74.99 -13.87 0.91
N ASP A 593 74.30 -13.92 -0.22
CA ASP A 593 74.88 -13.68 -1.54
C ASP A 593 75.48 -12.27 -1.64
N PHE A 594 74.76 -11.23 -1.20
CA PHE A 594 75.27 -9.86 -1.14
C PHE A 594 76.55 -9.74 -0.30
N CYS A 595 76.56 -10.30 0.92
CA CYS A 595 77.74 -10.33 1.77
C CYS A 595 78.91 -11.06 1.09
N SER A 596 78.66 -12.19 0.44
CA SER A 596 79.68 -12.92 -0.30
C SER A 596 80.29 -12.08 -1.43
N GLN A 597 79.48 -11.40 -2.23
CA GLN A 597 79.95 -10.56 -3.32
C GLN A 597 80.73 -9.33 -2.84
N MET A 598 80.34 -8.75 -1.70
CA MET A 598 81.09 -7.68 -1.04
C MET A 598 82.45 -8.19 -0.57
N LEU A 599 82.52 -9.37 0.06
CA LEU A 599 83.76 -9.98 0.50
C LEU A 599 84.68 -10.36 -0.68
N TYR A 600 84.13 -10.79 -1.83
CA TYR A 600 84.92 -11.08 -3.03
C TYR A 600 85.19 -9.87 -3.93
N SER A 601 84.75 -8.67 -3.53
CA SER A 601 85.01 -7.45 -4.30
C SER A 601 86.51 -7.11 -4.27
N PRO A 602 87.18 -6.96 -5.44
CA PRO A 602 88.60 -6.62 -5.51
C PRO A 602 88.97 -5.33 -4.77
N ARG A 603 87.99 -4.45 -4.53
CA ARG A 603 88.16 -3.16 -3.83
C ARG A 603 88.44 -3.29 -2.34
N LEU A 604 88.02 -4.37 -1.69
CA LEU A 604 88.27 -4.58 -0.26
C LEU A 604 89.67 -5.15 0.01
N PHE A 605 90.26 -5.86 -0.95
CA PHE A 605 91.59 -6.46 -0.84
C PHE A 605 92.67 -5.78 -1.68
N SER A 606 92.33 -4.83 -2.57
CA SER A 606 93.33 -4.03 -3.31
C SER A 606 94.00 -2.96 -2.44
N ALA A 607 93.37 -2.52 -1.35
CA ALA A 607 93.99 -1.60 -0.38
C ALA A 607 95.09 -2.27 0.46
N ALA A 608 95.08 -3.61 0.58
CA ALA A 608 96.06 -4.35 1.36
C ALA A 608 97.32 -4.76 0.56
N LYS A 609 97.29 -4.70 -0.78
CA LYS A 609 98.42 -5.11 -1.62
C LYS A 609 99.42 -4.01 -1.96
N THR A 610 99.16 -2.76 -1.59
CA THR A 610 100.10 -1.63 -1.85
C THR A 610 101.01 -1.32 -0.66
N GLN A 611 100.90 -2.03 0.47
CA GLN A 611 101.77 -1.84 1.65
C GLN A 611 102.73 -3.02 1.94
N ALA A 612 102.78 -4.05 1.10
CA ALA A 612 103.64 -5.22 1.31
C ALA A 612 104.83 -5.33 0.32
N SER A 613 105.10 -4.32 -0.51
CA SER A 613 106.25 -4.32 -1.44
C SER A 613 107.08 -3.04 -1.42
N ALA A 614 107.14 -2.34 -0.28
CA ALA A 614 108.03 -1.19 -0.11
C ALA A 614 108.59 -1.17 1.31
N THR A 615 109.47 -2.12 1.61
CA THR A 615 110.46 -2.00 2.68
C THR A 615 111.70 -2.76 2.25
N GLU A 616 112.49 -2.12 1.38
CA GLU A 616 113.95 -2.16 1.45
C GLU A 616 114.51 -0.97 0.65
N GLN A 617 115.18 -0.07 1.38
CA GLN A 617 116.09 1.00 0.91
C GLN A 617 115.40 2.19 0.19
N GLU A 618 115.46 3.47 0.59
CA GLU A 618 116.38 4.29 1.38
C GLU A 618 115.65 5.60 1.82
N HIS A 619 116.01 6.15 2.99
CA HIS A 619 115.81 7.58 3.35
C HIS A 619 116.81 8.47 2.56
N PRO A 620 116.77 9.83 2.55
CA PRO A 620 115.92 10.83 3.25
C PRO A 620 115.50 12.07 2.38
N PHE A 621 114.98 13.13 3.05
CA PHE A 621 114.74 14.54 2.62
C PHE A 621 113.36 14.85 2.02
N SER A 622 112.42 15.51 2.71
CA SER A 622 112.33 16.90 3.24
C SER A 622 111.90 17.95 2.19
N HIS A 623 110.85 18.72 2.56
CA HIS A 623 110.44 20.03 2.00
C HIS A 623 109.91 19.99 0.54
N THR A 624 108.86 20.69 0.11
CA THR A 624 108.10 21.87 0.58
C THR A 624 106.93 22.08 -0.39
N GLU A 625 105.83 22.68 0.09
CA GLU A 625 104.89 23.58 -0.65
C GLU A 625 104.12 22.98 -1.85
N SER A 626 102.91 23.39 -2.25
CA SER A 626 102.09 24.57 -1.99
C SER A 626 100.63 24.26 -2.43
N ASN A 627 99.65 24.92 -1.80
CA ASN A 627 98.37 25.44 -2.35
C ASN A 627 97.47 24.50 -3.21
N CYS A 628 96.15 24.42 -3.02
CA CYS A 628 95.22 25.52 -2.80
C CYS A 628 93.83 25.00 -2.34
N ASN A 629 93.19 25.85 -1.53
CA ASN A 629 91.77 25.96 -1.12
C ASN A 629 90.71 25.14 -1.88
N LYS A 630 89.86 24.38 -1.16
CA LYS A 630 88.62 24.79 -0.43
C LYS A 630 87.47 25.27 -1.34
N SER A 631 86.39 24.47 -1.36
CA SER A 631 84.98 24.80 -1.01
C SER A 631 84.27 25.93 -1.80
N PRO A 632 82.93 25.92 -2.02
CA PRO A 632 81.98 25.84 -0.90
C PRO A 632 80.61 25.16 -1.09
N LYS A 633 80.12 24.73 0.07
CA LYS A 633 78.72 24.71 0.53
C LYS A 633 77.88 25.93 0.09
N ASN A 634 76.62 25.73 -0.29
CA ASN A 634 75.39 26.08 0.49
C ASN A 634 74.16 26.33 -0.40
N LEU A 635 73.04 25.76 0.08
CA LEU A 635 71.63 26.18 0.02
C LEU A 635 71.29 27.59 -0.51
N SER A 636 70.23 27.69 -1.33
CA SER A 636 69.01 28.49 -1.04
C SER A 636 67.91 28.32 -2.11
N ILE A 637 66.67 28.05 -1.65
CA ILE A 637 65.39 28.72 -2.01
C ILE A 637 65.10 28.96 -3.52
N ILE A 638 64.16 28.20 -4.10
CA ILE A 638 62.75 28.54 -4.44
C ILE A 638 62.01 27.22 -4.60
#